data_AF-W4DLK2-F1
#
_entry.id   AF-W4DLK2-F1
#
_cell.length_a   1.000
_cell.length_b   1.000
_cell.length_c   1.000
_cell.angle_alpha   90.00
_cell.angle_beta   90.00
_cell.angle_gamma   90.00
#
_symmetry.space_group_name_H-M   'P 1'
#
loop_
_entity.id
_entity.type
_entity.pdbx_description
1 polymer ?
#
loop_
_entity_poly.entity_id
_entity_poly.type
_entity_poly.pdbx_seq_one_letter_code
_entity_poly.pdbx_strand_id
1 'polypeptide(L)'
;MKKRTRWLAAVLTFTMLIMSLTALGLPAQAGAVPIPQSFAKGADVSWLPQMEAEGYKFYNDQGDEEDLLQILKDHGIDSIRLRAFVNPSDDPINGHNSIEEMVTLASRVSALGFRVMVDLHYSDSWADPGKQVTPAAWASDNLEQLKAHVSEYTTEVMQALKTAGVTPEWVQIGNEINNGMMHPLGSYSNTANLVELIQAGSHAAKALFPETKIIIHRANGADTGVDPFYAGLVEAGLKDSDYDIIGLSYYPDSIYTSSINELSSNMNLLAAKYGKEVMVVEVGGDVSKNVDNVYNMLVAVQDGVKAVPGGQGTGVFYWAPEGVYFGYGLSAWNPDGKPSFAMDAFIDGASAINRVPVQSVKVEKQTAILEVGGTGSVKATISPANATYKGLTFTSSDEAIVKVDKYKGTISGLAAGTSTVTAVTYDGGFTDSTEITVSPSTSFIQNPGFEDGLNGWTVSGDSAAVNVESDAHSGSAALHYWSSGAAEFQISQTVTGLENGTYQLSAWVSGGGGEETAEIFAGNQKQPFVNTGWQQWSNPTIDTVEVTDGTLTLGANLKYAGDKWGNIDDFKLVKKAGSVSTNNLTVNGSKSDWYLSGTKPATFGDSNASGGFDYGDDKPINFSLTHEMTGLEPGTYTLQAKIFGDKGEPSPGSVMYVISEGQTYSVPVTYSGSAWLKPRTLTLKHVHIGEDGSASLGFKVLTDSDNHYGYLQEVTFVRNSTTTPEVPSEPSEPSEPVTPPVTEPVTPPVTEPVTPPEENPAPSAEASPAPSPTTAPGTGSGSGWTAPLATAQASAAPQATPQPEILTVTEPKVNAQNQIVIPMAEGQSEVRIPADAVALKGIAALKVEGKTVAVEIPGKVAQQLQALAGQQQKGSMMSILLEPRSPEQKTAWILQANKKSEAELRTAGEMFNLRLSVLNQQGVKTPLVSFAEPVTLRLKVQENGNPMLAGVYAAADDGTLEYAGGTWESSVLTAQIRQSGNYAVLEYDKSFADVTPADWAYSVIKEMAAKHIIEGDREGRFAPKREVTRAEFVTMLVRALGLKAEGLRSFADVDSSKWYSGDVAAAFAAGIVKGDSAGKFAPESRISRQEMATLLVRAYELRSGSKAPAGSLPAFADAAKIDSWAKDAVSAAGSLGFITGTPDGFFKPQANATRAECAKVLSLLLNL
;
A
#
# COMPACT_ATOMS: atom_id res chain seq x y z
N MET A 1 44.55 -25.54 20.01
CA MET A 1 45.81 -26.27 20.33
C MET A 1 46.98 -25.28 20.24
N LYS A 2 47.81 -25.11 21.29
CA LYS A 2 48.87 -24.05 21.42
C LYS A 2 48.28 -22.61 21.49
N LYS A 3 48.72 -21.68 22.34
CA LYS A 3 49.74 -21.69 23.43
C LYS A 3 49.32 -20.68 24.52
N ARG A 4 49.51 -21.02 25.81
CA ARG A 4 49.58 -20.03 26.91
C ARG A 4 50.96 -19.36 26.93
N THR A 5 51.05 -18.17 27.56
CA THR A 5 52.01 -17.79 28.65
C THR A 5 52.64 -16.40 28.47
N ARG A 6 52.22 -15.44 29.31
CA ARG A 6 52.99 -14.36 29.99
C ARG A 6 52.05 -13.21 30.38
N TRP A 7 52.18 -12.53 31.51
CA TRP A 7 52.40 -12.91 32.93
C TRP A 7 52.19 -11.61 33.76
N LEU A 8 51.91 -11.73 35.07
CA LEU A 8 51.60 -10.60 35.96
C LEU A 8 52.68 -9.51 36.02
N ALA A 9 52.24 -8.24 36.17
CA ALA A 9 52.93 -7.21 36.96
C ALA A 9 51.91 -6.14 37.44
N ALA A 10 52.21 -5.46 38.56
CA ALA A 10 51.52 -4.26 39.09
C ALA A 10 50.15 -4.42 39.81
N VAL A 11 50.01 -5.38 40.73
CA VAL A 11 49.10 -5.20 41.89
C VAL A 11 49.89 -4.50 43.02
N LEU A 12 49.81 -3.16 43.11
CA LEU A 12 50.27 -2.37 44.26
C LEU A 12 49.91 -0.87 44.13
N THR A 13 48.72 -0.47 44.58
CA THR A 13 48.37 0.80 45.30
C THR A 13 46.87 1.11 45.16
N PHE A 14 46.05 0.78 46.16
CA PHE A 14 45.35 1.76 47.03
C PHE A 14 44.48 1.03 48.05
N THR A 15 44.92 0.89 49.31
CA THR A 15 44.15 0.17 50.35
C THR A 15 44.54 0.60 51.77
N MET A 16 44.43 1.90 52.10
CA MET A 16 44.64 2.36 53.49
C MET A 16 43.98 3.71 53.84
N LEU A 17 42.64 3.75 53.82
CA LEU A 17 41.75 4.67 54.57
C LEU A 17 40.33 4.09 54.38
N ILE A 18 39.41 4.00 55.36
CA ILE A 18 39.35 4.49 56.75
C ILE A 18 38.92 3.34 57.66
N MET A 19 39.44 3.28 58.90
CA MET A 19 38.83 2.43 59.95
C MET A 19 39.05 3.01 61.36
N SER A 20 38.09 3.77 61.90
CA SER A 20 37.88 3.88 63.36
C SER A 20 36.53 4.49 63.77
N LEU A 21 35.89 3.78 64.72
CA LEU A 21 34.99 4.25 65.79
C LEU A 21 33.50 4.62 65.57
N THR A 22 32.72 3.99 66.45
CA THR A 22 31.46 4.42 67.10
C THR A 22 30.20 4.62 66.26
N ALA A 23 29.56 3.48 66.03
CA ALA A 23 28.11 3.29 65.99
C ALA A 23 27.29 4.24 66.90
N LEU A 24 26.19 4.74 66.34
CA LEU A 24 25.01 5.23 67.05
C LEU A 24 23.78 4.97 66.15
N GLY A 25 22.82 4.17 66.63
CA GLY A 25 21.48 4.03 66.04
C GLY A 25 21.39 3.60 64.57
N LEU A 26 21.53 2.30 64.29
CA LEU A 26 20.82 1.73 63.14
C LEU A 26 19.31 1.89 63.39
N PRO A 27 18.53 2.47 62.47
CA PRO A 27 17.08 2.27 62.50
C PRO A 27 16.78 0.78 62.33
N ALA A 28 15.66 0.32 62.88
CA ALA A 28 15.30 -1.09 62.80
C ALA A 28 15.19 -1.54 61.33
N GLN A 29 15.58 -2.80 61.08
CA GLN A 29 15.34 -3.50 59.82
C GLN A 29 13.88 -3.30 59.43
N ALA A 30 13.64 -2.58 58.32
CA ALA A 30 12.29 -2.31 57.85
C ALA A 30 11.64 -3.64 57.47
N GLY A 31 10.73 -4.13 58.32
CA GLY A 31 9.83 -5.21 57.93
C GLY A 31 9.05 -4.77 56.71
N ALA A 32 8.86 -5.68 55.75
CA ALA A 32 8.20 -5.37 54.48
C ALA A 32 6.86 -4.66 54.74
N VAL A 33 6.80 -3.38 54.37
CA VAL A 33 5.54 -2.64 54.36
C VAL A 33 4.67 -3.31 53.31
N PRO A 34 3.43 -3.73 53.63
CA PRO A 34 2.52 -4.25 52.62
C PRO A 34 2.33 -3.17 51.56
N ILE A 35 2.85 -3.42 50.35
CA ILE A 35 2.70 -2.49 49.23
C ILE A 35 1.19 -2.46 48.93
N PRO A 36 0.52 -1.29 49.05
CA PRO A 36 -0.87 -1.21 48.64
C PRO A 36 -0.94 -1.50 47.15
N GLN A 37 -1.85 -2.39 46.71
CA GLN A 37 -2.05 -2.66 45.29
C GLN A 37 -2.55 -1.39 44.59
N SER A 38 -1.60 -0.62 44.08
CA SER A 38 -1.80 0.55 43.24
C SER A 38 -1.64 0.14 41.78
N PHE A 39 -2.55 0.62 40.96
CA PHE A 39 -2.56 0.42 39.52
C PHE A 39 -1.19 0.79 38.92
N ALA A 40 -0.54 -0.13 38.20
CA ALA A 40 0.77 0.09 37.62
C ALA A 40 0.70 0.97 36.38
N LYS A 41 1.51 2.03 36.37
CA LYS A 41 1.67 2.96 35.26
C LYS A 41 3.08 2.77 34.73
N GLY A 42 3.17 2.08 33.60
CA GLY A 42 4.40 1.42 33.18
C GLY A 42 5.02 1.98 31.91
N ALA A 43 6.34 1.80 31.79
CA ALA A 43 7.03 1.87 30.51
C ALA A 43 8.04 0.70 30.37
N ASP A 44 8.13 0.06 29.20
CA ASP A 44 9.32 -0.72 28.82
C ASP A 44 10.35 0.25 28.27
N VAL A 45 11.55 0.29 28.86
CA VAL A 45 12.63 1.21 28.45
C VAL A 45 13.94 0.46 28.21
N SER A 46 13.86 -0.81 27.82
CA SER A 46 15.04 -1.69 27.82
C SER A 46 16.11 -1.31 26.77
N TRP A 47 15.80 -0.43 25.81
CA TRP A 47 16.81 0.15 24.90
C TRP A 47 17.64 1.26 25.54
N LEU A 48 17.19 1.86 26.65
CA LEU A 48 17.87 2.99 27.32
C LEU A 48 19.39 2.79 27.54
N PRO A 49 19.90 1.62 27.99
CA PRO A 49 21.33 1.45 28.24
C PRO A 49 22.15 1.50 26.95
N GLN A 50 21.60 0.97 25.85
CA GLN A 50 22.21 1.03 24.53
C GLN A 50 22.17 2.48 24.00
N MET A 51 21.04 3.16 24.12
CA MET A 51 20.91 4.55 23.69
C MET A 51 21.86 5.50 24.43
N GLU A 52 22.05 5.31 25.73
CA GLU A 52 23.03 6.07 26.52
C GLU A 52 24.48 5.73 26.15
N ALA A 53 24.77 4.48 25.79
CA ALA A 53 26.09 4.05 25.31
C ALA A 53 26.43 4.63 23.91
N GLU A 54 25.43 4.79 23.04
CA GLU A 54 25.55 5.49 21.76
C GLU A 54 25.58 7.03 21.92
N GLY A 55 25.22 7.54 23.11
CA GLY A 55 25.33 8.94 23.48
C GLY A 55 24.09 9.79 23.17
N TYR A 56 22.93 9.17 22.94
CA TYR A 56 21.66 9.88 22.83
C TYR A 56 21.30 10.59 24.13
N LYS A 57 20.44 11.62 24.01
CA LYS A 57 20.06 12.52 25.09
C LYS A 57 18.56 12.74 25.11
N PHE A 58 18.01 12.87 26.30
CA PHE A 58 16.60 13.15 26.52
C PHE A 58 16.45 14.49 27.23
N TYR A 59 15.35 15.17 26.95
CA TYR A 59 15.09 16.51 27.45
C TYR A 59 13.67 16.56 28.03
N ASN A 60 13.51 17.29 29.13
CA ASN A 60 12.19 17.50 29.72
C ASN A 60 11.35 18.48 28.88
N ASP A 61 10.11 18.73 29.31
CA ASP A 61 9.17 19.63 28.62
C ASP A 61 9.75 21.04 28.41
N GLN A 62 10.56 21.53 29.35
CA GLN A 62 11.24 22.83 29.27
C GLN A 62 12.38 22.80 28.22
N GLY A 63 13.04 21.65 28.05
CA GLY A 63 14.13 21.43 27.10
C GLY A 63 15.52 21.39 27.74
N ASP A 64 15.59 21.20 29.05
CA ASP A 64 16.84 20.92 29.77
C ASP A 64 17.16 19.42 29.68
N GLU A 65 18.45 19.06 29.61
CA GLU A 65 18.90 17.65 29.56
C GLU A 65 18.62 16.95 30.90
N GLU A 66 17.88 15.83 30.87
CA GLU A 66 17.42 15.13 32.07
C GLU A 66 17.40 13.61 31.87
N ASP A 67 17.47 12.86 32.98
CA ASP A 67 17.38 11.38 32.97
C ASP A 67 15.99 10.95 32.46
N LEU A 68 15.93 10.07 31.45
CA LEU A 68 14.66 9.55 30.92
C LEU A 68 13.78 8.96 32.03
N LEU A 69 14.38 8.28 33.02
CA LEU A 69 13.65 7.70 34.15
C LEU A 69 13.10 8.79 35.07
N GLN A 70 13.69 9.98 35.14
CA GLN A 70 13.11 11.11 35.87
C GLN A 70 11.96 11.74 35.07
N ILE A 71 12.15 11.97 33.76
CA ILE A 71 11.11 12.52 32.87
C ILE A 71 9.84 11.65 32.89
N LEU A 72 9.99 10.32 32.76
CA LEU A 72 8.88 9.38 32.85
C LEU A 72 8.14 9.46 34.20
N LYS A 73 8.89 9.68 35.29
CA LYS A 73 8.33 9.77 36.64
C LYS A 73 7.49 11.03 36.84
N ASP A 74 7.95 12.16 36.29
CA ASP A 74 7.20 13.42 36.34
C ASP A 74 5.96 13.39 35.44
N HIS A 75 5.99 12.56 34.38
CA HIS A 75 4.82 12.16 33.58
C HIS A 75 3.95 11.05 34.21
N GLY A 76 4.23 10.67 35.46
CA GLY A 76 3.37 9.80 36.27
C GLY A 76 3.61 8.28 36.13
N ILE A 77 4.66 7.85 35.43
CA ILE A 77 5.09 6.45 35.40
C ILE A 77 5.66 6.05 36.78
N ASP A 78 5.25 4.89 37.29
CA ASP A 78 5.66 4.35 38.60
C ASP A 78 6.27 2.93 38.52
N SER A 79 6.22 2.33 37.33
CA SER A 79 6.65 0.96 37.06
C SER A 79 7.48 0.91 35.77
N ILE A 80 8.46 0.01 35.70
CA ILE A 80 9.29 -0.18 34.49
C ILE A 80 9.35 -1.67 34.15
N ARG A 81 9.17 -2.00 32.86
CA ARG A 81 9.36 -3.33 32.28
C ARG A 81 10.74 -3.43 31.64
N LEU A 82 11.41 -4.57 31.85
CA LEU A 82 12.78 -4.81 31.41
C LEU A 82 12.90 -6.22 30.81
N ARG A 83 13.15 -6.30 29.50
CA ARG A 83 13.37 -7.58 28.81
C ARG A 83 14.78 -8.13 28.99
N ALA A 84 14.92 -9.45 28.94
CA ALA A 84 16.19 -10.16 28.99
C ALA A 84 16.28 -11.28 27.92
N PHE A 85 17.30 -11.20 27.07
CA PHE A 85 17.66 -12.23 26.08
C PHE A 85 18.73 -13.17 26.62
N VAL A 86 18.77 -14.41 26.14
CA VAL A 86 19.62 -15.48 26.70
C VAL A 86 21.10 -15.28 26.31
N ASN A 87 21.42 -15.27 25.01
CA ASN A 87 22.76 -14.98 24.49
C ASN A 87 22.68 -13.88 23.41
N PRO A 88 22.36 -12.62 23.78
CA PRO A 88 22.26 -11.55 22.81
C PRO A 88 23.57 -11.27 22.07
N SER A 89 23.44 -10.75 20.85
CA SER A 89 24.56 -10.33 20.02
C SER A 89 24.92 -8.85 20.20
N ASP A 90 26.05 -8.44 19.64
CA ASP A 90 26.49 -7.03 19.55
C ASP A 90 25.77 -6.25 18.41
N ASP A 91 24.59 -6.70 17.94
CA ASP A 91 23.83 -6.02 16.87
C ASP A 91 23.09 -4.78 17.43
N PRO A 92 23.28 -3.58 16.85
CA PRO A 92 22.78 -2.32 17.41
C PRO A 92 21.27 -2.08 17.22
N ILE A 93 20.49 -3.09 16.84
CA ILE A 93 19.01 -3.00 16.75
C ILE A 93 18.34 -4.25 17.35
N ASN A 94 18.97 -5.42 17.21
CA ASN A 94 18.40 -6.74 17.56
C ASN A 94 19.21 -7.51 18.60
N GLY A 95 20.32 -6.94 19.06
CA GLY A 95 21.17 -7.41 20.13
C GLY A 95 20.84 -6.78 21.49
N HIS A 96 21.84 -6.70 22.37
CA HIS A 96 21.72 -6.17 23.74
C HIS A 96 20.62 -6.85 24.60
N ASN A 97 20.31 -6.30 25.76
CA ASN A 97 19.36 -6.88 26.74
C ASN A 97 19.88 -8.16 27.41
N SER A 98 21.19 -8.25 27.64
CA SER A 98 21.81 -9.32 28.43
C SER A 98 21.44 -9.25 29.92
N ILE A 99 21.66 -10.33 30.68
CA ILE A 99 21.43 -10.35 32.13
C ILE A 99 22.19 -9.22 32.84
N GLU A 100 23.43 -8.92 32.43
CA GLU A 100 24.25 -7.87 33.06
C GLU A 100 23.71 -6.46 32.76
N GLU A 101 23.31 -6.17 31.52
CA GLU A 101 22.69 -4.89 31.15
C GLU A 101 21.34 -4.70 31.84
N MET A 102 20.48 -5.73 31.80
CA MET A 102 19.14 -5.71 32.38
C MET A 102 19.20 -5.51 33.90
N VAL A 103 20.05 -6.26 34.61
CA VAL A 103 20.22 -6.12 36.07
C VAL A 103 20.83 -4.76 36.43
N THR A 104 21.72 -4.21 35.60
CA THR A 104 22.27 -2.85 35.79
C THR A 104 21.18 -1.79 35.69
N LEU A 105 20.32 -1.85 34.67
CA LEU A 105 19.19 -0.94 34.53
C LEU A 105 18.15 -1.15 35.65
N ALA A 106 17.80 -2.40 35.97
CA ALA A 106 16.89 -2.74 37.06
C ALA A 106 17.36 -2.17 38.42
N SER A 107 18.68 -2.12 38.64
CA SER A 107 19.28 -1.51 39.84
C SER A 107 19.09 0.00 39.89
N ARG A 108 19.26 0.71 38.76
CA ARG A 108 19.00 2.16 38.63
C ARG A 108 17.51 2.49 38.80
N VAL A 109 16.66 1.74 38.12
CA VAL A 109 15.19 1.80 38.19
C VAL A 109 14.70 1.61 39.64
N SER A 110 15.16 0.56 40.32
CA SER A 110 14.80 0.29 41.72
C SER A 110 15.36 1.35 42.68
N ALA A 111 16.57 1.88 42.46
CA ALA A 111 17.14 2.97 43.25
C ALA A 111 16.39 4.30 43.10
N LEU A 112 15.75 4.54 41.95
CA LEU A 112 14.82 5.65 41.72
C LEU A 112 13.41 5.38 42.30
N GLY A 113 13.17 4.20 42.86
CA GLY A 113 11.91 3.83 43.53
C GLY A 113 10.78 3.40 42.59
N PHE A 114 11.11 2.99 41.36
CA PHE A 114 10.16 2.34 40.46
C PHE A 114 9.89 0.88 40.86
N ARG A 115 8.69 0.38 40.54
CA ARG A 115 8.41 -1.06 40.52
C ARG A 115 9.06 -1.70 39.28
N VAL A 116 9.46 -2.97 39.38
CA VAL A 116 10.17 -3.68 38.30
C VAL A 116 9.35 -4.88 37.81
N MET A 117 9.10 -4.91 36.51
CA MET A 117 8.70 -6.10 35.75
C MET A 117 9.89 -6.61 34.95
N VAL A 118 10.11 -7.93 34.97
CA VAL A 118 11.14 -8.59 34.16
C VAL A 118 10.45 -9.42 33.08
N ASP A 119 10.92 -9.34 31.84
CA ASP A 119 10.40 -10.15 30.73
C ASP A 119 11.45 -11.11 30.17
N LEU A 120 11.15 -12.39 30.24
CA LEU A 120 12.04 -13.47 29.82
C LEU A 120 11.57 -13.99 28.46
N HIS A 121 12.16 -13.48 27.38
CA HIS A 121 11.82 -13.90 26.01
C HIS A 121 12.18 -15.37 25.70
N TYR A 122 13.09 -15.97 26.47
CA TYR A 122 13.69 -17.29 26.20
C TYR A 122 14.19 -17.45 24.75
N SER A 123 14.83 -16.40 24.22
CA SER A 123 15.43 -16.32 22.89
C SER A 123 16.72 -15.49 22.98
N ASP A 124 17.59 -15.58 21.98
CA ASP A 124 18.83 -14.78 21.86
C ASP A 124 18.59 -13.39 21.24
N SER A 125 17.33 -13.06 20.93
CA SER A 125 16.88 -11.80 20.31
C SER A 125 15.37 -11.66 20.54
N TRP A 126 14.71 -10.70 19.88
CA TRP A 126 13.26 -10.52 19.89
C TRP A 126 12.49 -11.84 19.76
N ALA A 127 11.44 -11.98 20.56
CA ALA A 127 10.48 -13.09 20.49
C ALA A 127 9.07 -12.50 20.45
N ASP A 128 8.27 -12.95 19.49
CA ASP A 128 6.98 -12.37 19.08
C ASP A 128 6.14 -13.46 18.37
N PRO A 129 4.85 -13.24 18.06
CA PRO A 129 3.99 -14.26 17.43
C PRO A 129 4.47 -14.75 16.05
N GLY A 130 5.31 -14.00 15.34
CA GLY A 130 5.95 -14.45 14.11
C GLY A 130 7.25 -15.25 14.34
N LYS A 131 7.88 -15.10 15.51
CA LYS A 131 9.26 -15.52 15.78
C LYS A 131 9.47 -15.95 17.24
N GLN A 132 9.10 -17.19 17.57
CA GLN A 132 9.38 -17.81 18.87
C GLN A 132 10.63 -18.71 18.82
N VAL A 133 11.79 -18.15 18.48
CA VAL A 133 13.01 -18.91 18.15
C VAL A 133 13.75 -19.39 19.41
N THR A 134 13.94 -20.71 19.53
CA THR A 134 14.78 -21.33 20.57
C THR A 134 16.23 -20.80 20.51
N PRO A 135 16.89 -20.49 21.65
CA PRO A 135 18.28 -20.04 21.69
C PRO A 135 19.23 -20.97 20.94
N ALA A 136 20.22 -20.42 20.26
CA ALA A 136 21.15 -21.17 19.41
C ALA A 136 21.97 -22.21 20.20
N ALA A 137 22.18 -21.97 21.50
CA ALA A 137 22.80 -22.93 22.41
C ALA A 137 21.91 -24.15 22.72
N TRP A 138 20.59 -24.00 22.65
CA TRP A 138 19.59 -25.02 23.03
C TRP A 138 18.87 -25.65 21.82
N ALA A 139 19.15 -25.19 20.61
CA ALA A 139 18.42 -25.54 19.37
C ALA A 139 18.51 -27.02 18.92
N SER A 140 19.16 -27.90 19.68
CA SER A 140 19.22 -29.36 19.44
C SER A 140 18.70 -30.20 20.62
N ASP A 141 18.12 -29.56 21.61
CA ASP A 141 17.72 -30.18 22.87
C ASP A 141 16.34 -30.84 22.81
N ASN A 142 16.12 -31.82 23.70
CA ASN A 142 14.79 -32.39 23.94
C ASN A 142 14.07 -31.66 25.09
N LEU A 143 12.78 -31.96 25.30
CA LEU A 143 11.94 -31.28 26.29
C LEU A 143 12.53 -31.29 27.72
N GLU A 144 13.14 -32.38 28.19
CA GLU A 144 13.76 -32.42 29.53
C GLU A 144 14.95 -31.46 29.66
N GLN A 145 15.72 -31.31 28.59
CA GLN A 145 16.84 -30.38 28.52
C GLN A 145 16.36 -28.93 28.41
N LEU A 146 15.35 -28.64 27.59
CA LEU A 146 14.75 -27.30 27.50
C LEU A 146 14.10 -26.87 28.83
N LYS A 147 13.40 -27.76 29.55
CA LYS A 147 12.88 -27.47 30.89
C LYS A 147 14.00 -27.18 31.88
N ALA A 148 15.10 -27.93 31.84
CA ALA A 148 16.28 -27.66 32.66
C ALA A 148 16.85 -26.26 32.35
N HIS A 149 17.09 -25.94 31.08
CA HIS A 149 17.65 -24.65 30.67
C HIS A 149 16.74 -23.45 30.93
N VAL A 150 15.43 -23.58 30.77
CA VAL A 150 14.45 -22.56 31.20
C VAL A 150 14.54 -22.32 32.71
N SER A 151 14.60 -23.40 33.51
CA SER A 151 14.71 -23.31 34.97
C SER A 151 16.06 -22.71 35.41
N GLU A 152 17.16 -23.10 34.76
CA GLU A 152 18.52 -22.60 35.00
C GLU A 152 18.65 -21.11 34.66
N TYR A 153 18.26 -20.69 33.45
CA TYR A 153 18.30 -19.28 33.01
C TYR A 153 17.41 -18.40 33.89
N THR A 154 16.19 -18.84 34.22
CA THR A 154 15.32 -18.09 35.14
C THR A 154 15.94 -17.99 36.53
N THR A 155 16.54 -19.06 37.03
CA THR A 155 17.25 -19.03 38.32
C THR A 155 18.44 -18.08 38.28
N GLU A 156 19.19 -18.02 37.17
CA GLU A 156 20.33 -17.11 36.99
C GLU A 156 19.90 -15.64 36.98
N VAL A 157 18.93 -15.27 36.14
CA VAL A 157 18.39 -13.89 36.08
C VAL A 157 17.86 -13.44 37.43
N MET A 158 17.03 -14.26 38.07
CA MET A 158 16.42 -13.93 39.35
C MET A 158 17.47 -13.91 40.48
N GLN A 159 18.48 -14.78 40.47
CA GLN A 159 19.59 -14.71 41.44
C GLN A 159 20.48 -13.48 41.21
N ALA A 160 20.68 -13.03 39.97
CA ALA A 160 21.41 -11.81 39.67
C ALA A 160 20.69 -10.57 40.23
N LEU A 161 19.38 -10.42 39.97
CA LEU A 161 18.54 -9.37 40.56
C LEU A 161 18.59 -9.38 42.09
N LYS A 162 18.43 -10.57 42.69
CA LYS A 162 18.50 -10.78 44.15
C LYS A 162 19.87 -10.42 44.75
N THR A 163 20.94 -10.57 43.97
CA THR A 163 22.31 -10.20 44.36
C THR A 163 22.55 -8.70 44.25
N ALA A 164 21.93 -8.03 43.26
CA ALA A 164 21.91 -6.58 43.14
C ALA A 164 20.99 -5.89 44.17
N GLY A 165 20.13 -6.64 44.87
CA GLY A 165 19.17 -6.13 45.84
C GLY A 165 17.82 -5.73 45.22
N VAL A 166 17.63 -5.98 43.93
CA VAL A 166 16.36 -5.72 43.22
C VAL A 166 15.37 -6.85 43.54
N THR A 167 14.13 -6.46 43.86
CA THR A 167 12.99 -7.38 43.92
C THR A 167 12.04 -7.03 42.78
N PRO A 168 11.85 -7.91 41.78
CA PRO A 168 10.77 -7.72 40.82
C PRO A 168 9.41 -7.93 41.50
N GLU A 169 8.42 -7.12 41.11
CA GLU A 169 7.02 -7.33 41.47
C GLU A 169 6.35 -8.31 40.48
N TRP A 170 6.86 -8.35 39.24
CA TRP A 170 6.34 -9.16 38.14
C TRP A 170 7.44 -9.85 37.33
N VAL A 171 7.16 -11.06 36.84
CA VAL A 171 7.97 -11.75 35.83
C VAL A 171 7.06 -12.32 34.74
N GLN A 172 7.32 -11.98 33.47
CA GLN A 172 6.75 -12.66 32.31
C GLN A 172 7.54 -13.94 31.99
N ILE A 173 6.81 -15.02 31.74
CA ILE A 173 7.38 -16.30 31.30
C ILE A 173 7.08 -16.46 29.80
N GLY A 174 7.95 -15.85 28.98
CA GLY A 174 7.76 -15.69 27.55
C GLY A 174 7.09 -14.36 27.19
N ASN A 175 7.51 -13.76 26.07
CA ASN A 175 6.89 -12.59 25.47
C ASN A 175 5.95 -13.03 24.33
N GLU A 176 4.73 -12.48 24.28
CA GLU A 176 3.73 -12.67 23.23
C GLU A 176 3.60 -14.13 22.71
N ILE A 177 3.39 -15.08 23.63
CA ILE A 177 3.49 -16.52 23.35
C ILE A 177 2.25 -17.12 22.65
N ASN A 178 1.61 -16.35 21.76
CA ASN A 178 0.33 -16.68 21.09
C ASN A 178 0.31 -18.06 20.42
N ASN A 179 1.42 -18.42 19.79
CA ASN A 179 1.63 -19.68 19.11
C ASN A 179 2.69 -20.56 19.80
N GLY A 180 3.09 -20.22 21.03
CA GLY A 180 4.06 -20.95 21.84
C GLY A 180 5.29 -20.13 22.24
N MET A 181 6.33 -20.82 22.70
CA MET A 181 7.68 -20.29 22.95
C MET A 181 8.71 -21.37 22.60
N MET A 182 9.94 -21.00 22.25
CA MET A 182 11.02 -21.96 21.91
C MET A 182 10.58 -23.06 20.91
N HIS A 183 10.30 -22.64 19.68
CA HIS A 183 9.82 -23.52 18.63
C HIS A 183 10.92 -24.48 18.13
N PRO A 184 10.55 -25.71 17.70
CA PRO A 184 9.17 -26.22 17.60
C PRO A 184 8.61 -26.83 18.89
N LEU A 185 9.46 -27.15 19.89
CA LEU A 185 9.07 -28.02 21.00
C LEU A 185 8.05 -27.38 21.96
N GLY A 186 8.13 -26.07 22.22
CA GLY A 186 7.14 -25.33 22.99
C GLY A 186 6.09 -24.60 22.14
N SER A 187 5.89 -25.00 20.87
CA SER A 187 4.75 -24.55 20.05
C SER A 187 3.43 -24.78 20.79
N TYR A 188 2.45 -23.88 20.62
CA TYR A 188 1.12 -24.00 21.20
C TYR A 188 0.37 -25.25 20.71
N SER A 189 0.68 -25.75 19.52
CA SER A 189 0.19 -27.06 19.06
C SER A 189 0.68 -28.24 19.92
N ASN A 190 1.87 -28.10 20.52
CA ASN A 190 2.41 -29.00 21.53
C ASN A 190 2.07 -28.46 22.94
N THR A 191 0.79 -28.15 23.19
CA THR A 191 0.33 -27.37 24.35
C THR A 191 0.80 -27.93 25.70
N ALA A 192 0.91 -29.26 25.83
CA ALA A 192 1.45 -29.90 27.03
C ALA A 192 2.94 -29.58 27.26
N ASN A 193 3.78 -29.60 26.21
CA ASN A 193 5.19 -29.20 26.30
C ASN A 193 5.31 -27.73 26.70
N LEU A 194 4.50 -26.86 26.08
CA LEU A 194 4.43 -25.43 26.40
C LEU A 194 4.09 -25.20 27.87
N VAL A 195 3.09 -25.91 28.40
CA VAL A 195 2.72 -25.87 29.82
C VAL A 195 3.88 -26.32 30.73
N GLU A 196 4.60 -27.39 30.39
CA GLU A 196 5.75 -27.82 31.19
C GLU A 196 6.92 -26.83 31.17
N LEU A 197 7.13 -26.12 30.05
CA LEU A 197 8.13 -25.03 29.95
C LEU A 197 7.71 -23.80 30.77
N ILE A 198 6.44 -23.39 30.69
CA ILE A 198 5.89 -22.31 31.52
C ILE A 198 6.03 -22.64 33.01
N GLN A 199 5.75 -23.89 33.40
CA GLN A 199 5.93 -24.38 34.78
C GLN A 199 7.41 -24.33 35.20
N ALA A 200 8.35 -24.76 34.36
CA ALA A 200 9.78 -24.73 34.68
C ALA A 200 10.32 -23.31 34.97
N GLY A 201 9.85 -22.30 34.23
CA GLY A 201 10.19 -20.89 34.46
C GLY A 201 9.50 -20.31 35.68
N SER A 202 8.16 -20.45 35.75
CA SER A 202 7.34 -19.97 36.87
C SER A 202 7.83 -20.48 38.23
N HIS A 203 8.13 -21.79 38.32
CA HIS A 203 8.56 -22.42 39.57
C HIS A 203 9.98 -21.99 39.96
N ALA A 204 10.87 -21.73 38.99
CA ALA A 204 12.21 -21.18 39.23
C ALA A 204 12.15 -19.75 39.77
N ALA A 205 11.31 -18.89 39.18
CA ALA A 205 11.11 -17.52 39.63
C ALA A 205 10.53 -17.48 41.07
N LYS A 206 9.44 -18.20 41.33
CA LYS A 206 8.82 -18.28 42.68
C LYS A 206 9.72 -18.98 43.71
N ALA A 207 10.65 -19.85 43.32
CA ALA A 207 11.63 -20.45 44.24
C ALA A 207 12.62 -19.41 44.82
N LEU A 208 12.95 -18.35 44.07
CA LEU A 208 13.79 -17.26 44.57
C LEU A 208 13.00 -16.07 45.12
N PHE A 209 11.82 -15.78 44.57
CA PHE A 209 10.93 -14.71 45.04
C PHE A 209 9.48 -15.22 45.14
N PRO A 210 9.09 -15.82 46.28
CA PRO A 210 7.76 -16.43 46.43
C PRO A 210 6.58 -15.48 46.21
N GLU A 211 6.79 -14.19 46.46
CA GLU A 211 5.77 -13.13 46.31
C GLU A 211 5.77 -12.48 44.91
N THR A 212 6.67 -12.86 43.99
CA THR A 212 6.67 -12.30 42.63
C THR A 212 5.47 -12.83 41.85
N LYS A 213 4.75 -11.94 41.17
CA LYS A 213 3.63 -12.34 40.32
C LYS A 213 4.13 -12.81 38.97
N ILE A 214 3.60 -13.94 38.51
CA ILE A 214 3.93 -14.54 37.22
C ILE A 214 2.86 -14.14 36.19
N ILE A 215 3.32 -13.56 35.08
CA ILE A 215 2.50 -13.13 33.95
C ILE A 215 2.64 -14.16 32.83
N ILE A 216 1.51 -14.57 32.24
CA ILE A 216 1.48 -15.25 30.93
C ILE A 216 0.93 -14.27 29.89
N HIS A 217 1.77 -13.94 28.91
CA HIS A 217 1.55 -12.82 27.99
C HIS A 217 1.14 -13.27 26.58
N ARG A 218 0.07 -12.66 26.05
CA ARG A 218 -0.43 -12.83 24.67
C ARG A 218 -0.53 -11.47 23.97
N ALA A 219 -0.11 -11.40 22.72
CA ALA A 219 -0.40 -10.28 21.81
C ALA A 219 -1.91 -10.11 21.57
N ASN A 220 -2.29 -8.99 20.96
CA ASN A 220 -3.64 -8.71 20.45
C ASN A 220 -4.79 -9.01 21.45
N GLY A 221 -4.81 -8.31 22.59
CA GLY A 221 -5.82 -8.49 23.64
C GLY A 221 -7.27 -8.21 23.23
N ALA A 222 -7.51 -7.61 22.07
CA ALA A 222 -8.84 -7.33 21.53
C ALA A 222 -9.39 -8.43 20.60
N ASP A 223 -8.60 -9.44 20.23
CA ASP A 223 -9.01 -10.44 19.24
C ASP A 223 -10.10 -11.39 19.74
N THR A 224 -10.91 -11.89 18.81
CA THR A 224 -11.65 -13.14 19.00
C THR A 224 -10.67 -14.31 19.03
N GLY A 225 -10.32 -14.79 20.22
CA GLY A 225 -9.37 -15.89 20.40
C GLY A 225 -8.53 -15.85 21.67
N VAL A 226 -8.58 -14.75 22.45
CA VAL A 226 -7.82 -14.63 23.70
C VAL A 226 -8.24 -15.68 24.74
N ASP A 227 -9.55 -15.90 24.93
CA ASP A 227 -10.03 -16.91 25.90
C ASP A 227 -9.71 -18.37 25.52
N PRO A 228 -9.93 -18.83 24.26
CA PRO A 228 -9.47 -20.14 23.79
C PRO A 228 -8.00 -20.45 24.06
N PHE A 229 -7.10 -19.45 23.95
CA PHE A 229 -5.67 -19.60 24.24
C PHE A 229 -5.42 -20.00 25.71
N TYR A 230 -5.94 -19.23 26.66
CA TYR A 230 -5.78 -19.56 28.09
C TYR A 230 -6.56 -20.83 28.48
N ALA A 231 -7.67 -21.13 27.81
CA ALA A 231 -8.42 -22.36 28.01
C ALA A 231 -7.60 -23.60 27.64
N GLY A 232 -6.93 -23.59 26.47
CA GLY A 232 -6.09 -24.70 26.02
C GLY A 232 -4.87 -24.93 26.91
N LEU A 233 -4.24 -23.87 27.44
CA LEU A 233 -3.18 -24.01 28.45
C LEU A 233 -3.68 -24.70 29.72
N VAL A 234 -4.86 -24.32 30.23
CA VAL A 234 -5.45 -24.93 31.43
C VAL A 234 -5.87 -26.38 31.18
N GLU A 235 -6.44 -26.70 30.02
CA GLU A 235 -6.78 -28.08 29.62
C GLU A 235 -5.51 -28.96 29.48
N ALA A 236 -4.42 -28.39 28.93
CA ALA A 236 -3.11 -29.04 28.85
C ALA A 236 -2.37 -29.17 30.20
N GLY A 237 -2.94 -28.67 31.30
CA GLY A 237 -2.45 -28.91 32.67
C GLY A 237 -1.76 -27.72 33.35
N LEU A 238 -1.90 -26.50 32.83
CA LEU A 238 -1.50 -25.28 33.53
C LEU A 238 -2.32 -25.12 34.82
N LYS A 239 -1.65 -25.00 35.97
CA LYS A 239 -2.30 -24.98 37.28
C LYS A 239 -2.51 -23.54 37.74
N ASP A 240 -3.49 -23.36 38.61
CA ASP A 240 -3.77 -22.08 39.27
C ASP A 240 -2.54 -21.50 40.01
N SER A 241 -1.62 -22.34 40.50
CA SER A 241 -0.37 -21.92 41.15
C SER A 241 0.67 -21.30 40.21
N ASP A 242 0.59 -21.62 38.92
CA ASP A 242 1.69 -21.44 37.98
C ASP A 242 1.71 -20.03 37.36
N TYR A 243 0.62 -19.26 37.51
CA TYR A 243 0.52 -17.88 37.04
C TYR A 243 -0.47 -17.07 37.89
N ASP A 244 -0.28 -15.76 37.95
CA ASP A 244 -1.05 -14.85 38.81
C ASP A 244 -1.78 -13.77 37.99
N ILE A 245 -1.19 -13.38 36.85
CA ILE A 245 -1.70 -12.35 35.93
C ILE A 245 -1.80 -12.90 34.50
N ILE A 246 -2.86 -12.49 33.81
CA ILE A 246 -3.03 -12.58 32.35
C ILE A 246 -2.54 -11.26 31.74
N GLY A 247 -1.44 -11.32 30.98
CA GLY A 247 -0.84 -10.17 30.32
C GLY A 247 -1.26 -10.06 28.87
N LEU A 248 -1.65 -8.86 28.42
CA LEU A 248 -2.10 -8.61 27.05
C LEU A 248 -1.29 -7.48 26.39
N SER A 249 -1.00 -7.59 25.10
CA SER A 249 -0.61 -6.42 24.27
C SER A 249 -1.83 -5.78 23.63
N TYR A 250 -1.80 -4.45 23.44
CA TYR A 250 -2.82 -3.73 22.69
C TYR A 250 -2.20 -2.65 21.79
N TYR A 251 -2.02 -2.99 20.52
CA TYR A 251 -1.56 -2.08 19.46
C TYR A 251 -2.69 -1.92 18.42
N PRO A 252 -3.63 -0.99 18.62
CA PRO A 252 -4.73 -0.80 17.69
C PRO A 252 -4.30 -0.08 16.41
N ASP A 253 -5.13 -0.23 15.37
CA ASP A 253 -5.15 0.68 14.22
C ASP A 253 -5.27 2.16 14.65
N SER A 254 -5.05 3.06 13.68
CA SER A 254 -5.18 4.53 13.84
C SER A 254 -6.52 5.07 14.39
N ILE A 255 -7.48 4.17 14.66
CA ILE A 255 -8.83 4.44 15.17
C ILE A 255 -9.14 3.44 16.30
N TYR A 256 -8.43 3.52 17.44
CA TYR A 256 -8.53 2.58 18.58
C TYR A 256 -9.95 2.30 19.10
N THR A 257 -10.84 3.25 18.86
CA THR A 257 -12.29 3.19 19.12
C THR A 257 -13.00 2.02 18.39
N SER A 258 -12.35 1.35 17.44
CA SER A 258 -12.83 0.11 16.79
C SER A 258 -12.56 -1.18 17.58
N SER A 259 -11.77 -1.17 18.66
CA SER A 259 -11.36 -2.43 19.34
C SER A 259 -11.23 -2.34 20.86
N ILE A 260 -11.35 -1.13 21.42
CA ILE A 260 -11.21 -0.88 22.86
C ILE A 260 -12.32 -1.54 23.71
N ASN A 261 -13.51 -1.73 23.13
CA ASN A 261 -14.63 -2.39 23.79
C ASN A 261 -14.43 -3.91 23.84
N GLU A 262 -13.87 -4.49 22.78
CA GLU A 262 -13.49 -5.89 22.67
C GLU A 262 -12.34 -6.22 23.64
N LEU A 263 -11.29 -5.40 23.73
CA LEU A 263 -10.25 -5.50 24.76
C LEU A 263 -10.85 -5.52 26.17
N SER A 264 -11.72 -4.55 26.48
CA SER A 264 -12.38 -4.44 27.78
C SER A 264 -13.27 -5.66 28.08
N SER A 265 -13.96 -6.19 27.07
CA SER A 265 -14.80 -7.39 27.19
C SER A 265 -13.97 -8.64 27.44
N ASN A 266 -12.85 -8.80 26.72
CA ASN A 266 -11.89 -9.89 26.93
C ASN A 266 -11.29 -9.84 28.33
N MET A 267 -10.79 -8.68 28.80
CA MET A 267 -10.24 -8.53 30.15
C MET A 267 -11.26 -8.90 31.24
N ASN A 268 -12.52 -8.46 31.09
CA ASN A 268 -13.61 -8.82 32.00
C ASN A 268 -13.91 -10.33 32.00
N LEU A 269 -13.96 -10.97 30.82
CA LEU A 269 -14.18 -12.40 30.66
C LEU A 269 -13.04 -13.21 31.33
N LEU A 270 -11.80 -12.87 31.05
CA LEU A 270 -10.61 -13.58 31.53
C LEU A 270 -10.49 -13.48 33.06
N ALA A 271 -10.64 -12.28 33.62
CA ALA A 271 -10.63 -12.06 35.07
C ALA A 271 -11.75 -12.84 35.78
N ALA A 272 -12.96 -12.86 35.23
CA ALA A 272 -14.11 -13.56 35.81
C ALA A 272 -14.03 -15.09 35.65
N LYS A 273 -13.48 -15.60 34.55
CA LYS A 273 -13.40 -17.03 34.24
C LYS A 273 -12.26 -17.74 34.96
N TYR A 274 -11.08 -17.12 35.02
CA TYR A 274 -9.88 -17.72 35.61
C TYR A 274 -9.59 -17.23 37.04
N GLY A 275 -10.29 -16.19 37.53
CA GLY A 275 -10.04 -15.61 38.86
C GLY A 275 -8.70 -14.86 38.98
N LYS A 276 -8.07 -14.55 37.85
CA LYS A 276 -6.73 -13.95 37.77
C LYS A 276 -6.78 -12.43 37.69
N GLU A 277 -5.65 -11.80 37.99
CA GLU A 277 -5.43 -10.40 37.62
C GLU A 277 -5.23 -10.27 36.10
N VAL A 278 -5.49 -9.09 35.55
CA VAL A 278 -5.29 -8.77 34.13
C VAL A 278 -4.49 -7.47 33.99
N MET A 279 -3.60 -7.41 33.01
CA MET A 279 -2.70 -6.28 32.80
C MET A 279 -2.44 -6.09 31.30
N VAL A 280 -2.42 -4.83 30.83
CA VAL A 280 -1.93 -4.52 29.48
C VAL A 280 -0.44 -4.27 29.60
N VAL A 281 0.36 -5.28 29.30
CA VAL A 281 1.83 -5.26 29.50
C VAL A 281 2.57 -4.62 28.33
N GLU A 282 1.90 -4.43 27.20
CA GLU A 282 2.37 -3.61 26.09
C GLU A 282 1.24 -2.79 25.47
N VAL A 283 1.45 -1.48 25.29
CA VAL A 283 0.59 -0.59 24.50
C VAL A 283 1.43 0.48 23.82
N GLY A 284 1.01 0.95 22.64
CA GLY A 284 1.70 2.02 21.91
C GLY A 284 0.85 2.60 20.79
N GLY A 285 1.22 3.78 20.30
CA GLY A 285 0.54 4.42 19.17
C GLY A 285 1.39 5.49 18.48
N ASP A 286 1.11 5.74 17.20
CA ASP A 286 1.87 6.70 16.40
C ASP A 286 1.47 8.15 16.74
N VAL A 287 2.26 8.78 17.62
CA VAL A 287 2.07 10.17 18.04
C VAL A 287 2.33 11.17 16.91
N SER A 288 3.14 10.80 15.92
CA SER A 288 3.44 11.65 14.75
C SER A 288 2.23 11.81 13.82
N LYS A 289 1.39 10.77 13.73
CA LYS A 289 0.10 10.82 13.02
C LYS A 289 -0.97 11.56 13.82
N ASN A 290 -1.15 11.23 15.12
CA ASN A 290 -2.19 11.85 15.95
C ASN A 290 -1.98 11.65 17.46
N VAL A 291 -1.15 12.49 18.10
CA VAL A 291 -0.88 12.46 19.55
C VAL A 291 -2.15 12.50 20.43
N ASP A 292 -3.20 13.23 20.03
CA ASP A 292 -4.46 13.30 20.81
C ASP A 292 -5.22 11.96 20.81
N ASN A 293 -5.13 11.20 19.72
CA ASN A 293 -5.68 9.85 19.64
C ASN A 293 -4.86 8.85 20.47
N VAL A 294 -3.52 8.99 20.52
CA VAL A 294 -2.67 8.14 21.39
C VAL A 294 -2.94 8.44 22.87
N TYR A 295 -3.00 9.71 23.27
CA TYR A 295 -3.40 10.11 24.62
C TYR A 295 -4.77 9.52 25.01
N ASN A 296 -5.78 9.69 24.16
CA ASN A 296 -7.13 9.18 24.43
C ASN A 296 -7.21 7.64 24.45
N MET A 297 -6.41 6.96 23.63
CA MET A 297 -6.27 5.52 23.64
C MET A 297 -5.67 5.04 24.97
N LEU A 298 -4.58 5.66 25.44
CA LEU A 298 -3.95 5.32 26.72
C LEU A 298 -4.87 5.56 27.92
N VAL A 299 -5.65 6.65 27.93
CA VAL A 299 -6.68 6.87 28.97
C VAL A 299 -7.76 5.78 28.89
N ALA A 300 -8.30 5.49 27.71
CA ALA A 300 -9.36 4.49 27.56
C ALA A 300 -8.91 3.07 27.90
N VAL A 301 -7.67 2.70 27.58
CA VAL A 301 -7.05 1.41 27.98
C VAL A 301 -6.91 1.35 29.50
N GLN A 302 -6.38 2.41 30.12
CA GLN A 302 -6.27 2.46 31.58
C GLN A 302 -7.62 2.38 32.28
N ASP A 303 -8.63 3.10 31.80
CA ASP A 303 -9.97 3.08 32.39
C ASP A 303 -10.66 1.72 32.16
N GLY A 304 -10.45 1.10 31.00
CA GLY A 304 -10.89 -0.27 30.71
C GLY A 304 -10.27 -1.30 31.68
N VAL A 305 -8.98 -1.20 31.98
CA VAL A 305 -8.31 -2.05 32.98
C VAL A 305 -8.83 -1.74 34.40
N LYS A 306 -8.93 -0.47 34.80
CA LYS A 306 -9.46 -0.05 36.12
C LYS A 306 -10.92 -0.48 36.34
N ALA A 307 -11.70 -0.62 35.27
CA ALA A 307 -13.10 -1.04 35.31
C ALA A 307 -13.29 -2.56 35.48
N VAL A 308 -12.23 -3.37 35.40
CA VAL A 308 -12.33 -4.83 35.53
C VAL A 308 -12.87 -5.21 36.93
N PRO A 309 -13.92 -6.05 37.02
CA PRO A 309 -14.55 -6.43 38.27
C PRO A 309 -13.58 -6.89 39.36
N GLY A 310 -13.98 -6.64 40.62
CA GLY A 310 -13.17 -6.99 41.79
C GLY A 310 -11.88 -6.17 41.97
N GLY A 311 -11.53 -5.28 41.04
CA GLY A 311 -10.23 -4.62 41.01
C GLY A 311 -9.12 -5.51 40.44
N GLN A 312 -9.48 -6.53 39.65
CA GLN A 312 -8.54 -7.50 39.08
C GLN A 312 -7.67 -6.91 37.96
N GLY A 313 -8.03 -5.75 37.39
CA GLY A 313 -7.18 -5.06 36.41
C GLY A 313 -6.10 -4.21 37.09
N THR A 314 -4.83 -4.58 36.92
CA THR A 314 -3.75 -4.06 37.79
C THR A 314 -2.69 -3.19 37.12
N GLY A 315 -2.70 -2.98 35.80
CA GLY A 315 -1.78 -2.00 35.17
C GLY A 315 -1.82 -1.88 33.65
N VAL A 316 -1.09 -0.87 33.16
CA VAL A 316 -0.85 -0.57 31.73
C VAL A 316 0.60 -0.12 31.53
N PHE A 317 1.32 -0.70 30.56
CA PHE A 317 2.73 -0.42 30.26
C PHE A 317 2.93 0.05 28.81
N TYR A 318 3.44 1.27 28.60
CA TYR A 318 3.81 1.77 27.28
C TYR A 318 5.09 1.09 26.77
N TRP A 319 5.14 0.63 25.53
CA TRP A 319 6.31 -0.04 24.98
C TRP A 319 7.29 0.94 24.31
N ALA A 320 8.55 0.93 24.75
CA ALA A 320 9.66 1.77 24.25
C ALA A 320 9.25 3.22 23.90
N PRO A 321 8.69 3.99 24.86
CA PRO A 321 8.31 5.37 24.60
C PRO A 321 9.51 6.20 24.11
N GLU A 322 10.74 5.87 24.49
CA GLU A 322 12.00 6.50 24.08
C GLU A 322 12.46 6.18 22.64
N GLY A 323 11.79 5.24 21.95
CA GLY A 323 12.26 4.59 20.72
C GLY A 323 12.54 5.47 19.49
N VAL A 324 12.30 6.78 19.53
CA VAL A 324 12.39 7.72 18.40
C VAL A 324 13.75 7.70 17.71
N TYR A 325 14.84 7.54 18.47
CA TYR A 325 16.21 7.55 17.93
C TYR A 325 16.56 6.29 17.14
N PHE A 326 15.90 5.17 17.41
CA PHE A 326 16.00 3.93 16.62
C PHE A 326 14.93 3.86 15.52
N GLY A 327 14.20 4.95 15.27
CA GLY A 327 13.18 5.03 14.22
C GLY A 327 11.88 4.28 14.56
N TYR A 328 11.63 3.96 15.83
CA TYR A 328 10.44 3.22 16.25
C TYR A 328 9.16 4.07 16.08
N GLY A 329 8.30 3.66 15.15
CA GLY A 329 7.12 4.43 14.72
C GLY A 329 5.99 4.59 15.74
N LEU A 330 6.02 3.87 16.87
CA LEU A 330 5.07 4.06 17.99
C LEU A 330 5.75 4.66 19.23
N SER A 331 6.94 5.24 19.10
CA SER A 331 7.59 6.00 20.18
C SER A 331 6.70 7.15 20.65
N ALA A 332 6.65 7.38 21.96
CA ALA A 332 5.97 8.53 22.56
C ALA A 332 6.88 9.76 22.68
N TRP A 333 8.09 9.73 22.11
CA TRP A 333 9.06 10.83 22.11
C TRP A 333 9.10 11.55 20.76
N ASN A 334 9.39 12.84 20.81
CA ASN A 334 9.58 13.69 19.64
C ASN A 334 11.04 13.63 19.13
N PRO A 335 11.30 13.91 17.83
CA PRO A 335 12.66 13.89 17.26
C PRO A 335 13.65 14.92 17.85
N ASP A 336 13.19 15.85 18.70
CA ASP A 336 14.05 16.76 19.48
C ASP A 336 14.48 16.17 20.84
N GLY A 337 14.06 14.95 21.16
CA GLY A 337 14.41 14.24 22.41
C GLY A 337 13.47 14.51 23.58
N LYS A 338 12.35 15.20 23.36
CA LYS A 338 11.32 15.48 24.38
C LYS A 338 10.21 14.41 24.41
N PRO A 339 9.56 14.17 25.57
CA PRO A 339 8.29 13.45 25.60
C PRO A 339 7.24 14.16 24.72
N SER A 340 6.27 13.40 24.23
CA SER A 340 5.06 13.94 23.63
C SER A 340 3.91 13.95 24.64
N PHE A 341 2.89 14.77 24.36
CA PHE A 341 1.66 14.88 25.16
C PHE A 341 0.89 13.54 25.34
N ALA A 342 1.27 12.46 24.65
CA ALA A 342 0.73 11.14 24.95
C ALA A 342 1.11 10.65 26.36
N MET A 343 2.28 11.06 26.90
CA MET A 343 2.75 10.63 28.21
C MET A 343 1.93 11.22 29.37
N ASP A 344 1.38 12.43 29.22
CA ASP A 344 0.42 13.05 30.15
C ASP A 344 -0.77 12.13 30.50
N ALA A 345 -1.10 11.13 29.66
CA ALA A 345 -2.16 10.18 29.93
C ALA A 345 -1.92 9.33 31.20
N PHE A 346 -0.68 9.22 31.66
CA PHE A 346 -0.34 8.51 32.91
C PHE A 346 -0.37 9.42 34.16
N ILE A 347 -0.54 10.74 34.01
CA ILE A 347 -0.65 11.66 35.16
C ILE A 347 -1.97 11.41 35.94
N ASP A 348 -1.94 11.56 37.26
CA ASP A 348 -3.13 11.39 38.10
C ASP A 348 -4.23 12.39 37.75
N GLY A 349 -5.43 11.87 37.45
CA GLY A 349 -6.57 12.67 37.01
C GLY A 349 -6.61 12.96 35.51
N ALA A 350 -5.73 12.35 34.70
CA ALA A 350 -5.87 12.33 33.24
C ALA A 350 -7.26 11.79 32.83
N SER A 351 -7.84 12.40 31.80
CA SER A 351 -9.18 12.09 31.31
C SER A 351 -9.27 12.39 29.81
N ALA A 352 -10.09 11.63 29.09
CA ALA A 352 -10.13 11.71 27.63
C ALA A 352 -10.56 13.10 27.13
N ILE A 353 -9.79 13.65 26.18
CA ILE A 353 -9.98 14.98 25.61
C ILE A 353 -10.81 14.93 24.33
N ASN A 354 -11.64 15.94 24.09
CA ASN A 354 -12.38 16.11 22.84
C ASN A 354 -12.18 17.55 22.33
N ARG A 355 -11.03 17.81 21.70
CA ARG A 355 -10.66 19.16 21.22
C ARG A 355 -11.47 19.58 19.99
N VAL A 356 -11.89 18.61 19.17
CA VAL A 356 -12.72 18.81 17.98
C VAL A 356 -13.82 17.74 17.97
N PRO A 357 -15.04 18.04 18.42
CA PRO A 357 -16.14 17.07 18.42
C PRO A 357 -16.60 16.76 16.99
N VAL A 358 -17.15 15.56 16.80
CA VAL A 358 -17.86 15.18 15.57
C VAL A 358 -19.13 16.05 15.44
N GLN A 359 -19.50 16.33 14.18
CA GLN A 359 -20.66 17.16 13.81
C GLN A 359 -21.58 16.47 12.80
N SER A 360 -21.09 15.47 12.07
CA SER A 360 -21.90 14.53 11.29
C SER A 360 -21.10 13.30 10.89
N VAL A 361 -21.79 12.20 10.60
CA VAL A 361 -21.33 11.15 9.67
C VAL A 361 -22.14 11.25 8.37
N LYS A 362 -21.57 10.78 7.26
CA LYS A 362 -22.27 10.64 5.98
C LYS A 362 -21.85 9.35 5.29
N VAL A 363 -22.81 8.53 4.85
CA VAL A 363 -22.56 7.31 4.08
C VAL A 363 -22.45 7.64 2.57
N GLU A 364 -21.52 6.98 1.89
CA GLU A 364 -21.46 6.97 0.43
C GLU A 364 -22.59 6.10 -0.12
N LYS A 365 -23.58 6.72 -0.79
CA LYS A 365 -24.68 5.99 -1.44
C LYS A 365 -24.13 5.05 -2.50
N GLN A 366 -24.26 3.75 -2.29
CA GLN A 366 -24.02 2.78 -3.34
C GLN A 366 -25.16 2.83 -4.36
N THR A 367 -24.81 2.83 -5.65
CA THR A 367 -25.75 2.67 -6.78
C THR A 367 -25.63 1.31 -7.44
N ALA A 368 -24.87 0.39 -6.84
CA ALA A 368 -24.59 -0.94 -7.35
C ALA A 368 -25.42 -2.01 -6.61
N ILE A 369 -25.73 -3.08 -7.33
CA ILE A 369 -26.41 -4.27 -6.82
C ILE A 369 -25.32 -5.32 -6.57
N LEU A 370 -25.35 -5.99 -5.42
CA LEU A 370 -24.54 -7.19 -5.16
C LEU A 370 -25.25 -8.41 -5.75
N GLU A 371 -24.52 -9.44 -6.16
CA GLU A 371 -25.11 -10.78 -6.34
C GLU A 371 -25.04 -11.60 -5.05
N VAL A 372 -25.86 -12.65 -4.93
CA VAL A 372 -25.71 -13.65 -3.86
C VAL A 372 -24.33 -14.31 -3.98
N GLY A 373 -23.57 -14.33 -2.89
CA GLY A 373 -22.16 -14.69 -2.83
C GLY A 373 -21.20 -13.56 -3.23
N GLY A 374 -21.71 -12.37 -3.58
CA GLY A 374 -20.91 -11.19 -3.93
C GLY A 374 -20.61 -10.29 -2.75
N THR A 375 -19.50 -9.54 -2.85
CA THR A 375 -18.90 -8.77 -1.73
C THR A 375 -18.64 -7.31 -2.12
N GLY A 376 -18.56 -6.40 -1.14
CA GLY A 376 -18.42 -4.96 -1.37
C GLY A 376 -18.03 -4.18 -0.10
N SER A 377 -18.12 -2.83 -0.11
CA SER A 377 -17.87 -2.02 1.10
C SER A 377 -18.68 -0.72 1.17
N VAL A 378 -19.34 -0.50 2.32
CA VAL A 378 -20.05 0.74 2.67
C VAL A 378 -19.08 1.69 3.34
N LYS A 379 -18.81 2.82 2.69
CA LYS A 379 -17.92 3.85 3.23
C LYS A 379 -18.73 4.94 3.92
N ALA A 380 -18.18 5.49 5.00
CA ALA A 380 -18.76 6.62 5.69
C ALA A 380 -17.67 7.65 6.06
N THR A 381 -17.99 8.94 5.93
CA THR A 381 -17.09 10.06 6.21
C THR A 381 -17.56 10.83 7.45
N ILE A 382 -16.64 11.08 8.39
CA ILE A 382 -16.87 11.94 9.56
C ILE A 382 -16.54 13.41 9.21
N SER A 383 -17.39 14.32 9.69
CA SER A 383 -17.17 15.77 9.65
C SER A 383 -17.11 16.35 11.06
N PRO A 384 -16.18 17.28 11.36
CA PRO A 384 -15.09 17.71 10.49
C PRO A 384 -14.00 16.62 10.39
N ALA A 385 -13.23 16.61 9.29
CA ALA A 385 -12.23 15.56 9.05
C ALA A 385 -11.08 15.51 10.08
N ASN A 386 -10.92 16.58 10.89
CA ASN A 386 -10.00 16.67 12.01
C ASN A 386 -10.65 16.42 13.38
N ALA A 387 -11.84 15.81 13.44
CA ALA A 387 -12.47 15.41 14.70
C ALA A 387 -11.54 14.52 15.56
N THR A 388 -11.59 14.70 16.87
CA THR A 388 -10.72 14.00 17.83
C THR A 388 -11.04 12.50 17.90
N TYR A 389 -12.32 12.13 17.83
CA TYR A 389 -12.75 10.74 17.65
C TYR A 389 -13.17 10.50 16.21
N LYS A 390 -12.64 9.42 15.61
CA LYS A 390 -12.92 9.04 14.21
C LYS A 390 -13.50 7.62 14.07
N GLY A 391 -13.87 7.01 15.20
CA GLY A 391 -14.48 5.69 15.24
C GLY A 391 -15.85 5.65 14.58
N LEU A 392 -16.05 4.60 13.79
CA LEU A 392 -17.31 4.26 13.12
C LEU A 392 -17.66 2.82 13.45
N THR A 393 -18.95 2.54 13.61
CA THR A 393 -19.50 1.19 13.65
C THR A 393 -20.56 1.02 12.57
N PHE A 394 -20.58 -0.14 11.94
CA PHE A 394 -21.53 -0.50 10.89
C PHE A 394 -22.46 -1.63 11.35
N THR A 395 -23.74 -1.55 10.99
CA THR A 395 -24.75 -2.59 11.28
C THR A 395 -25.68 -2.78 10.09
N SER A 396 -26.12 -4.03 9.86
CA SER A 396 -27.14 -4.37 8.86
C SER A 396 -28.52 -4.47 9.51
N SER A 397 -29.59 -4.12 8.79
CA SER A 397 -30.97 -4.34 9.25
C SER A 397 -31.41 -5.80 9.15
N ASP A 398 -30.77 -6.56 8.26
CA ASP A 398 -31.00 -8.00 8.05
C ASP A 398 -29.68 -8.66 7.61
N GLU A 399 -29.02 -9.33 8.55
CA GLU A 399 -27.76 -10.04 8.31
C GLU A 399 -27.93 -11.34 7.50
N ALA A 400 -29.16 -11.86 7.36
CA ALA A 400 -29.45 -13.00 6.49
C ALA A 400 -29.58 -12.59 5.00
N ILE A 401 -29.65 -11.29 4.70
CA ILE A 401 -29.59 -10.74 3.34
C ILE A 401 -28.22 -10.12 3.09
N VAL A 402 -27.74 -9.24 3.99
CA VAL A 402 -26.44 -8.58 3.89
C VAL A 402 -25.71 -8.63 5.22
N LYS A 403 -24.63 -9.40 5.30
CA LYS A 403 -23.68 -9.41 6.42
C LYS A 403 -22.74 -8.20 6.30
N VAL A 404 -22.27 -7.65 7.42
CA VAL A 404 -21.36 -6.47 7.43
C VAL A 404 -20.25 -6.59 8.48
N ASP A 405 -19.02 -6.21 8.11
CA ASP A 405 -17.92 -6.00 9.05
C ASP A 405 -18.22 -4.73 9.87
N LYS A 406 -18.38 -4.92 11.19
CA LYS A 406 -18.74 -3.91 12.18
C LYS A 406 -17.85 -2.67 12.17
N TYR A 407 -16.62 -2.72 11.67
CA TYR A 407 -15.65 -1.64 11.77
C TYR A 407 -15.09 -1.18 10.42
N LYS A 408 -14.99 -2.08 9.44
CA LYS A 408 -14.49 -1.78 8.08
C LYS A 408 -15.61 -1.39 7.12
N GLY A 409 -16.87 -1.76 7.41
CA GLY A 409 -18.01 -1.55 6.52
C GLY A 409 -18.03 -2.47 5.29
N THR A 410 -17.13 -3.46 5.21
CA THR A 410 -17.17 -4.54 4.21
C THR A 410 -18.51 -5.28 4.29
N ILE A 411 -19.13 -5.60 3.15
CA ILE A 411 -20.45 -6.24 3.08
C ILE A 411 -20.43 -7.49 2.20
N SER A 412 -21.27 -8.46 2.53
CA SER A 412 -21.45 -9.70 1.77
C SER A 412 -22.94 -10.01 1.57
N GLY A 413 -23.36 -10.28 0.34
CA GLY A 413 -24.74 -10.63 -0.01
C GLY A 413 -25.03 -12.12 0.17
N LEU A 414 -25.80 -12.49 1.19
CA LEU A 414 -26.10 -13.90 1.51
C LEU A 414 -27.38 -14.41 0.80
N ALA A 415 -28.39 -13.56 0.67
CA ALA A 415 -29.67 -13.91 0.04
C ALA A 415 -30.20 -12.76 -0.82
N ALA A 416 -30.95 -13.09 -1.88
CA ALA A 416 -31.51 -12.08 -2.77
C ALA A 416 -32.64 -11.30 -2.08
N GLY A 417 -32.53 -9.96 -2.05
CA GLY A 417 -33.40 -9.08 -1.28
C GLY A 417 -32.80 -7.66 -1.14
N THR A 418 -33.22 -6.94 -0.10
CA THR A 418 -32.62 -5.64 0.29
C THR A 418 -32.37 -5.58 1.79
N SER A 419 -31.30 -4.92 2.20
CA SER A 419 -31.01 -4.59 3.61
C SER A 419 -30.43 -3.18 3.70
N THR A 420 -30.67 -2.49 4.82
CA THR A 420 -30.08 -1.18 5.11
C THR A 420 -28.83 -1.35 5.96
N VAL A 421 -27.69 -0.85 5.48
CA VAL A 421 -26.44 -0.78 6.24
C VAL A 421 -26.28 0.63 6.81
N THR A 422 -26.13 0.71 8.12
CA THR A 422 -26.10 1.95 8.90
C THR A 422 -24.72 2.15 9.50
N ALA A 423 -24.16 3.35 9.35
CA ALA A 423 -22.91 3.76 9.98
C ALA A 423 -23.20 4.73 11.14
N VAL A 424 -22.61 4.46 12.31
CA VAL A 424 -22.79 5.23 13.56
C VAL A 424 -21.43 5.68 14.07
N THR A 425 -21.33 6.90 14.61
CA THR A 425 -20.10 7.40 15.23
C THR A 425 -19.86 6.77 16.60
N TYR A 426 -18.60 6.58 16.99
CA TYR A 426 -18.24 5.92 18.26
C TYR A 426 -18.84 6.60 19.52
N ASP A 427 -19.04 7.91 19.49
CA ASP A 427 -19.72 8.66 20.56
C ASP A 427 -21.25 8.47 20.58
N GLY A 428 -21.80 7.71 19.63
CA GLY A 428 -23.24 7.52 19.42
C GLY A 428 -23.99 8.76 18.93
N GLY A 429 -23.28 9.87 18.66
CA GLY A 429 -23.88 11.17 18.40
C GLY A 429 -24.53 11.30 17.02
N PHE A 430 -24.04 10.56 16.02
CA PHE A 430 -24.45 10.71 14.63
C PHE A 430 -24.57 9.36 13.92
N THR A 431 -25.51 9.28 12.97
CA THR A 431 -25.78 8.11 12.15
C THR A 431 -26.19 8.52 10.74
N ASP A 432 -25.81 7.72 9.74
CA ASP A 432 -26.32 7.79 8.36
C ASP A 432 -26.34 6.38 7.75
N SER A 433 -27.05 6.15 6.65
CA SER A 433 -27.24 4.79 6.09
C SER A 433 -27.41 4.73 4.58
N THR A 434 -27.21 3.53 4.02
CA THR A 434 -27.55 3.20 2.63
C THR A 434 -28.34 1.91 2.56
N GLU A 435 -29.28 1.84 1.64
CA GLU A 435 -29.86 0.55 1.21
C GLU A 435 -28.83 -0.19 0.33
N ILE A 436 -28.80 -1.50 0.45
CA ILE A 436 -28.01 -2.45 -0.33
C ILE A 436 -28.99 -3.45 -0.94
N THR A 437 -28.92 -3.64 -2.26
CA THR A 437 -29.73 -4.63 -2.98
C THR A 437 -28.87 -5.83 -3.35
N VAL A 438 -29.39 -7.04 -3.13
CA VAL A 438 -28.77 -8.30 -3.53
C VAL A 438 -29.65 -8.99 -4.58
N SER A 439 -29.13 -9.20 -5.78
CA SER A 439 -29.78 -9.99 -6.83
C SER A 439 -29.40 -11.48 -6.76
N PRO A 440 -30.19 -12.39 -7.33
CA PRO A 440 -29.80 -13.80 -7.47
C PRO A 440 -28.45 -13.94 -8.17
N SER A 441 -27.65 -14.91 -7.75
CA SER A 441 -26.31 -15.17 -8.32
C SER A 441 -26.38 -15.70 -9.75
N THR A 442 -25.42 -15.27 -10.56
CA THR A 442 -25.07 -15.88 -11.86
C THR A 442 -24.07 -17.03 -11.71
N SER A 443 -23.50 -17.23 -10.52
CA SER A 443 -22.57 -18.33 -10.22
C SER A 443 -23.25 -19.70 -10.34
N PHE A 444 -22.55 -20.65 -10.96
CA PHE A 444 -22.92 -22.07 -10.94
C PHE A 444 -22.64 -22.74 -9.58
N ILE A 445 -21.77 -22.16 -8.75
CA ILE A 445 -21.39 -22.66 -7.43
C ILE A 445 -22.16 -21.89 -6.36
N GLN A 446 -22.83 -22.61 -5.46
CA GLN A 446 -23.50 -22.06 -4.29
C GLN A 446 -22.46 -21.73 -3.21
N ASN A 447 -22.60 -20.58 -2.55
CA ASN A 447 -21.72 -20.15 -1.45
C ASN A 447 -20.20 -20.27 -1.78
N PRO A 448 -19.72 -19.65 -2.89
CA PRO A 448 -18.38 -19.91 -3.43
C PRO A 448 -17.22 -19.46 -2.53
N GLY A 449 -17.45 -18.41 -1.73
CA GLY A 449 -16.51 -17.88 -0.73
C GLY A 449 -16.97 -18.05 0.71
N PHE A 450 -17.72 -19.12 1.02
CA PHE A 450 -18.03 -19.55 2.40
C PHE A 450 -18.69 -18.51 3.35
N GLU A 451 -19.26 -17.43 2.80
CA GLU A 451 -19.95 -16.37 3.53
C GLU A 451 -21.12 -16.86 4.39
N ASP A 452 -21.81 -17.92 3.95
CA ASP A 452 -22.84 -18.68 4.68
C ASP A 452 -22.26 -19.98 5.29
N GLY A 453 -21.03 -19.91 5.80
CA GLY A 453 -20.31 -21.04 6.37
C GLY A 453 -20.05 -22.15 5.35
N LEU A 454 -20.29 -23.41 5.74
CA LEU A 454 -20.17 -24.57 4.85
C LEU A 454 -21.48 -24.93 4.13
N ASN A 455 -22.51 -24.07 4.17
CA ASN A 455 -23.77 -24.35 3.47
C ASN A 455 -23.53 -24.48 1.95
N GLY A 456 -24.22 -25.45 1.31
CA GLY A 456 -23.98 -25.83 -0.09
C GLY A 456 -22.80 -26.77 -0.32
N TRP A 457 -21.89 -26.94 0.66
CA TRP A 457 -20.72 -27.80 0.55
C TRP A 457 -20.82 -29.08 1.38
N THR A 458 -20.09 -30.12 0.96
CA THR A 458 -19.97 -31.42 1.63
C THR A 458 -18.50 -31.68 1.96
N VAL A 459 -18.18 -31.78 3.24
CA VAL A 459 -16.88 -32.27 3.73
C VAL A 459 -16.95 -33.78 3.91
N SER A 460 -15.92 -34.49 3.47
CA SER A 460 -15.70 -35.92 3.75
C SER A 460 -14.24 -36.19 4.13
N GLY A 461 -13.98 -37.27 4.87
CA GLY A 461 -12.71 -37.45 5.57
C GLY A 461 -12.71 -36.77 6.94
N ASP A 462 -11.58 -36.21 7.36
CA ASP A 462 -11.38 -35.62 8.69
C ASP A 462 -12.03 -34.24 8.85
N SER A 463 -13.37 -34.20 8.84
CA SER A 463 -14.15 -32.94 8.84
C SER A 463 -13.99 -32.07 10.10
N ALA A 464 -13.40 -32.60 11.17
CA ALA A 464 -13.04 -31.82 12.36
C ALA A 464 -11.84 -30.86 12.14
N ALA A 465 -11.13 -31.01 11.01
CA ALA A 465 -10.00 -30.16 10.62
C ALA A 465 -10.41 -29.02 9.65
N VAL A 466 -11.72 -28.75 9.51
CA VAL A 466 -12.30 -27.77 8.57
C VAL A 466 -13.27 -26.85 9.31
N ASN A 467 -13.03 -25.54 9.22
CA ASN A 467 -13.85 -24.47 9.78
C ASN A 467 -14.06 -23.36 8.74
N VAL A 468 -14.66 -22.24 9.15
CA VAL A 468 -14.77 -21.02 8.35
C VAL A 468 -14.37 -19.83 9.21
N GLU A 469 -13.44 -19.00 8.74
CA GLU A 469 -12.81 -17.93 9.50
C GLU A 469 -12.68 -16.63 8.68
N SER A 470 -12.34 -15.51 9.32
CA SER A 470 -12.37 -14.17 8.70
C SER A 470 -11.16 -13.81 7.82
N ASP A 471 -10.15 -14.67 7.75
CA ASP A 471 -8.94 -14.45 6.95
C ASP A 471 -9.18 -14.82 5.47
N ALA A 472 -10.08 -14.06 4.84
CA ALA A 472 -10.58 -14.29 3.49
C ALA A 472 -9.78 -13.55 2.40
N HIS A 473 -9.96 -13.98 1.15
CA HIS A 473 -9.48 -13.30 -0.04
C HIS A 473 -10.47 -12.20 -0.46
N SER A 474 -11.78 -12.48 -0.40
CA SER A 474 -12.84 -11.47 -0.54
C SER A 474 -13.87 -11.58 0.60
N GLY A 475 -14.72 -10.56 0.77
CA GLY A 475 -15.80 -10.62 1.76
C GLY A 475 -15.37 -10.59 3.22
N SER A 476 -15.83 -11.58 3.99
CA SER A 476 -15.78 -11.66 5.45
C SER A 476 -15.59 -13.10 5.99
N ALA A 477 -15.47 -14.10 5.12
CA ALA A 477 -15.31 -15.50 5.46
C ALA A 477 -14.50 -16.25 4.39
N ALA A 478 -13.75 -17.27 4.79
CA ALA A 478 -13.18 -18.28 3.90
C ALA A 478 -13.14 -19.63 4.61
N LEU A 479 -13.08 -20.73 3.86
CA LEU A 479 -12.85 -22.05 4.45
C LEU A 479 -11.45 -22.07 5.06
N HIS A 480 -11.35 -22.23 6.37
CA HIS A 480 -10.10 -22.48 7.07
C HIS A 480 -9.92 -23.98 7.28
N TYR A 481 -8.68 -24.46 7.20
CA TYR A 481 -8.32 -25.79 7.67
C TYR A 481 -7.10 -25.76 8.58
N TRP A 482 -7.14 -26.54 9.65
CA TRP A 482 -6.02 -26.86 10.53
C TRP A 482 -6.35 -28.06 11.42
N SER A 483 -5.33 -28.86 11.76
CA SER A 483 -5.40 -29.80 12.88
C SER A 483 -4.02 -30.10 13.47
N SER A 484 -3.96 -30.36 14.77
CA SER A 484 -2.75 -30.84 15.47
C SER A 484 -2.40 -32.29 15.14
N GLY A 485 -3.39 -33.10 14.77
CA GLY A 485 -3.20 -34.41 14.13
C GLY A 485 -2.98 -34.27 12.63
N ALA A 486 -2.42 -35.31 12.00
CA ALA A 486 -2.47 -35.43 10.54
C ALA A 486 -3.92 -35.65 10.10
N ALA A 487 -4.35 -34.99 9.02
CA ALA A 487 -5.72 -35.01 8.51
C ALA A 487 -5.75 -35.20 6.99
N GLU A 488 -6.80 -35.85 6.50
CA GLU A 488 -7.11 -36.02 5.09
C GLU A 488 -8.61 -35.76 4.85
N PHE A 489 -8.94 -34.73 4.08
CA PHE A 489 -10.32 -34.37 3.79
C PHE A 489 -10.52 -33.91 2.33
N GLN A 490 -11.77 -34.02 1.88
CA GLN A 490 -12.28 -33.46 0.64
C GLN A 490 -13.44 -32.52 0.96
N ILE A 491 -13.33 -31.25 0.57
CA ILE A 491 -14.44 -30.31 0.47
C ILE A 491 -15.01 -30.42 -0.95
N SER A 492 -16.33 -30.51 -1.11
CA SER A 492 -16.95 -30.80 -2.41
C SER A 492 -18.36 -30.22 -2.59
N GLN A 493 -18.73 -29.93 -3.84
CA GLN A 493 -20.08 -29.56 -4.25
C GLN A 493 -20.40 -30.22 -5.60
N THR A 494 -21.66 -30.67 -5.79
CA THR A 494 -22.14 -31.20 -7.09
C THR A 494 -23.11 -30.21 -7.71
N VAL A 495 -22.66 -29.56 -8.78
CA VAL A 495 -23.44 -28.66 -9.62
C VAL A 495 -24.22 -29.49 -10.64
N THR A 496 -25.47 -29.10 -10.91
CA THR A 496 -26.37 -29.76 -11.88
C THR A 496 -27.08 -28.73 -12.74
N GLY A 497 -27.54 -29.13 -13.94
CA GLY A 497 -28.17 -28.21 -14.89
C GLY A 497 -27.19 -27.38 -15.71
N LEU A 498 -25.91 -27.75 -15.71
CA LEU A 498 -24.90 -27.16 -16.59
C LEU A 498 -25.23 -27.47 -18.06
N GLU A 499 -24.88 -26.56 -18.96
CA GLU A 499 -24.88 -26.86 -20.39
C GLU A 499 -23.66 -27.72 -20.74
N ASN A 500 -23.82 -28.70 -21.62
CA ASN A 500 -22.66 -29.45 -22.11
C ASN A 500 -21.63 -28.53 -22.78
N GLY A 501 -20.34 -28.82 -22.55
CA GLY A 501 -19.21 -28.03 -23.02
C GLY A 501 -17.99 -28.11 -22.11
N THR A 502 -17.00 -27.25 -22.36
CA THR A 502 -15.79 -27.13 -21.55
C THR A 502 -15.98 -26.04 -20.49
N TYR A 503 -15.44 -26.27 -19.30
CA TYR A 503 -15.45 -25.33 -18.18
C TYR A 503 -14.03 -25.12 -17.63
N GLN A 504 -13.84 -23.98 -16.95
CA GLN A 504 -12.71 -23.67 -16.09
C GLN A 504 -13.19 -23.76 -14.63
N LEU A 505 -12.36 -24.31 -13.74
CA LEU A 505 -12.53 -24.13 -12.29
C LEU A 505 -11.30 -23.37 -11.75
N SER A 506 -11.51 -22.41 -10.86
CA SER A 506 -10.46 -21.86 -10.02
C SER A 506 -10.93 -21.66 -8.58
N ALA A 507 -10.00 -21.41 -7.66
CA ALA A 507 -10.27 -20.98 -6.28
C ALA A 507 -9.03 -20.26 -5.74
N TRP A 508 -9.21 -19.30 -4.84
CA TRP A 508 -8.10 -18.64 -4.16
C TRP A 508 -7.67 -19.41 -2.92
N VAL A 509 -6.36 -19.57 -2.71
CA VAL A 509 -5.78 -20.36 -1.62
C VAL A 509 -4.59 -19.65 -0.97
N SER A 510 -4.46 -19.77 0.35
CA SER A 510 -3.34 -19.25 1.15
C SER A 510 -3.05 -20.21 2.32
N GLY A 511 -1.93 -20.05 3.04
CA GLY A 511 -1.61 -20.94 4.17
C GLY A 511 -0.13 -21.07 4.53
N GLY A 512 0.15 -21.88 5.56
CA GLY A 512 1.51 -22.08 6.09
C GLY A 512 2.42 -22.99 5.25
N GLY A 513 1.84 -23.81 4.36
CA GLY A 513 2.58 -24.64 3.41
C GLY A 513 3.21 -25.91 3.97
N GLY A 514 3.42 -26.90 3.09
CA GLY A 514 4.01 -28.20 3.42
C GLY A 514 2.98 -29.30 3.69
N GLU A 515 1.80 -29.18 3.10
CA GLU A 515 0.82 -30.24 2.91
C GLU A 515 1.40 -31.41 2.08
N GLU A 516 0.92 -32.63 2.31
CA GLU A 516 1.26 -33.80 1.49
C GLU A 516 0.46 -33.85 0.18
N THR A 517 -0.78 -33.34 0.22
CA THR A 517 -1.64 -33.11 -0.94
C THR A 517 -2.40 -31.82 -0.70
N ALA A 518 -2.31 -30.90 -1.65
CA ALA A 518 -3.14 -29.70 -1.71
C ALA A 518 -3.50 -29.47 -3.17
N GLU A 519 -4.76 -29.71 -3.54
CA GLU A 519 -5.24 -29.58 -4.92
C GLU A 519 -6.72 -29.21 -4.96
N ILE A 520 -7.11 -28.43 -5.98
CA ILE A 520 -8.51 -28.33 -6.39
C ILE A 520 -8.83 -29.46 -7.39
N PHE A 521 -10.10 -29.86 -7.49
CA PHE A 521 -10.55 -30.89 -8.43
C PHE A 521 -11.90 -30.55 -9.10
N ALA A 522 -12.10 -31.09 -10.29
CA ALA A 522 -13.34 -30.98 -11.07
C ALA A 522 -13.56 -32.27 -11.88
N GLY A 523 -14.52 -33.08 -11.47
CA GLY A 523 -14.71 -34.43 -12.00
C GLY A 523 -13.45 -35.28 -11.78
N ASN A 524 -12.83 -35.72 -12.89
CA ASN A 524 -11.56 -36.46 -12.87
C ASN A 524 -10.31 -35.56 -12.95
N GLN A 525 -10.47 -34.25 -13.18
CA GLN A 525 -9.35 -33.30 -13.30
C GLN A 525 -8.94 -32.76 -11.93
N LYS A 526 -7.64 -32.47 -11.77
CA LYS A 526 -7.01 -32.01 -10.53
C LYS A 526 -5.94 -30.96 -10.84
N GLN A 527 -5.83 -29.92 -10.01
CA GLN A 527 -4.74 -28.95 -10.08
C GLN A 527 -4.12 -28.78 -8.68
N PRO A 528 -2.86 -29.20 -8.46
CA PRO A 528 -2.17 -29.00 -7.20
C PRO A 528 -1.75 -27.54 -6.99
N PHE A 529 -1.62 -27.15 -5.72
CA PHE A 529 -1.09 -25.86 -5.28
C PHE A 529 -0.08 -26.04 -4.13
N VAL A 530 0.60 -24.96 -3.77
CA VAL A 530 1.53 -24.90 -2.64
C VAL A 530 1.30 -23.56 -1.95
N ASN A 531 0.92 -23.60 -0.67
CA ASN A 531 0.77 -22.40 0.14
C ASN A 531 2.13 -21.84 0.58
N THR A 532 2.24 -20.51 0.68
CA THR A 532 3.54 -19.81 0.79
C THR A 532 3.63 -18.78 1.93
N GLY A 533 2.58 -18.62 2.74
CA GLY A 533 2.53 -17.71 3.88
C GLY A 533 1.12 -17.17 4.14
N TRP A 534 0.96 -16.45 5.26
CA TRP A 534 -0.28 -15.79 5.63
C TRP A 534 -0.61 -14.62 4.70
N GLN A 535 -1.86 -14.57 4.24
CA GLN A 535 -2.38 -13.69 3.18
C GLN A 535 -1.55 -13.68 1.88
N GLN A 536 -0.66 -14.67 1.68
CA GLN A 536 -0.03 -14.94 0.40
C GLN A 536 -0.99 -15.78 -0.42
N TRP A 537 -1.90 -15.10 -1.11
CA TRP A 537 -2.94 -15.73 -1.92
C TRP A 537 -2.42 -16.15 -3.30
N SER A 538 -2.87 -17.32 -3.76
CA SER A 538 -2.62 -17.84 -5.09
C SER A 538 -3.90 -18.44 -5.68
N ASN A 539 -4.01 -18.56 -7.01
CA ASN A 539 -5.25 -18.96 -7.68
C ASN A 539 -5.05 -20.24 -8.55
N PRO A 540 -4.97 -21.44 -7.94
CA PRO A 540 -4.98 -22.70 -8.68
C PRO A 540 -6.19 -22.77 -9.64
N THR A 541 -5.93 -23.19 -10.88
CA THR A 541 -6.91 -23.20 -11.97
C THR A 541 -6.85 -24.52 -12.74
N ILE A 542 -7.98 -25.21 -12.89
CA ILE A 542 -8.18 -26.32 -13.83
C ILE A 542 -8.72 -25.76 -15.13
N ASP A 543 -7.91 -25.79 -16.18
CA ASP A 543 -8.21 -25.11 -17.43
C ASP A 543 -9.22 -25.80 -18.37
N THR A 544 -9.43 -27.11 -18.23
CA THR A 544 -10.24 -27.90 -19.16
C THR A 544 -11.03 -28.97 -18.42
N VAL A 545 -12.27 -28.66 -18.08
CA VAL A 545 -13.25 -29.58 -17.47
C VAL A 545 -14.35 -29.87 -18.48
N GLU A 546 -14.47 -31.10 -18.98
CA GLU A 546 -15.55 -31.48 -19.90
C GLU A 546 -16.81 -31.89 -19.13
N VAL A 547 -17.94 -31.25 -19.44
CA VAL A 547 -19.27 -31.59 -18.92
C VAL A 547 -20.12 -32.14 -20.07
N THR A 548 -20.66 -33.35 -19.90
CA THR A 548 -21.31 -34.13 -20.98
C THR A 548 -22.71 -34.65 -20.64
N ASP A 549 -23.14 -34.54 -19.39
CA ASP A 549 -24.45 -34.91 -18.86
C ASP A 549 -25.11 -33.78 -18.04
N GLY A 550 -24.58 -32.56 -18.14
CA GLY A 550 -25.01 -31.38 -17.39
C GLY A 550 -24.72 -31.42 -15.87
N THR A 551 -23.85 -32.32 -15.40
CA THR A 551 -23.48 -32.46 -13.99
C THR A 551 -21.96 -32.34 -13.80
N LEU A 552 -21.54 -31.72 -12.69
CA LEU A 552 -20.13 -31.64 -12.31
C LEU A 552 -19.95 -31.63 -10.78
N THR A 553 -19.17 -32.55 -10.25
CA THR A 553 -18.65 -32.48 -8.86
C THR A 553 -17.29 -31.79 -8.85
N LEU A 554 -17.11 -30.82 -7.96
CA LEU A 554 -15.91 -29.98 -7.85
C LEU A 554 -15.57 -29.70 -6.38
N GLY A 555 -14.36 -29.20 -6.10
CA GLY A 555 -13.93 -28.79 -4.76
C GLY A 555 -12.42 -28.86 -4.58
N ALA A 556 -11.95 -29.26 -3.39
CA ALA A 556 -10.53 -29.44 -3.08
C ALA A 556 -10.25 -30.70 -2.24
N ASN A 557 -9.07 -31.29 -2.41
CA ASN A 557 -8.54 -32.39 -1.62
C ASN A 557 -7.32 -31.90 -0.83
N LEU A 558 -7.35 -32.08 0.49
CA LEU A 558 -6.28 -31.70 1.40
C LEU A 558 -5.82 -32.95 2.16
N LYS A 559 -4.50 -33.13 2.26
CA LYS A 559 -3.84 -34.12 3.10
C LYS A 559 -2.60 -33.49 3.72
N TYR A 560 -2.46 -33.57 5.03
CA TYR A 560 -1.30 -32.99 5.71
C TYR A 560 -0.96 -33.70 7.01
N ALA A 561 0.33 -33.66 7.36
CA ALA A 561 0.78 -33.90 8.73
C ALA A 561 0.29 -32.77 9.65
N GLY A 562 0.26 -33.01 10.96
CA GLY A 562 -0.21 -32.02 11.94
C GLY A 562 0.48 -30.65 11.83
N ASP A 563 -0.23 -29.62 12.30
CA ASP A 563 0.18 -28.21 12.31
C ASP A 563 0.30 -27.53 10.95
N LYS A 564 -0.27 -28.13 9.90
CA LYS A 564 -0.52 -27.44 8.63
C LYS A 564 -1.87 -26.75 8.65
N TRP A 565 -1.90 -25.56 8.05
CA TRP A 565 -3.09 -24.74 7.94
C TRP A 565 -3.13 -24.00 6.61
N GLY A 566 -4.33 -23.67 6.18
CA GLY A 566 -4.57 -22.83 5.02
C GLY A 566 -6.02 -22.40 4.90
N ASN A 567 -6.24 -21.44 4.00
CA ASN A 567 -7.55 -20.88 3.68
C ASN A 567 -7.86 -21.14 2.21
N ILE A 568 -9.12 -21.42 1.89
CA ILE A 568 -9.63 -21.58 0.53
C ILE A 568 -10.89 -20.74 0.37
N ASP A 569 -10.98 -19.99 -0.73
CA ASP A 569 -11.98 -18.95 -0.96
C ASP A 569 -12.33 -18.81 -2.46
N ASP A 570 -13.39 -18.05 -2.77
CA ASP A 570 -13.75 -17.57 -4.11
C ASP A 570 -13.77 -18.68 -5.21
N PHE A 571 -14.37 -19.85 -4.92
CA PHE A 571 -14.52 -20.93 -5.90
C PHE A 571 -15.32 -20.50 -7.12
N LYS A 572 -14.70 -20.53 -8.31
CA LYS A 572 -15.27 -19.99 -9.56
C LYS A 572 -15.31 -21.03 -10.68
N LEU A 573 -16.52 -21.39 -11.12
CA LEU A 573 -16.74 -22.23 -12.31
C LEU A 573 -17.21 -21.35 -13.48
N VAL A 574 -16.52 -21.41 -14.63
CA VAL A 574 -16.85 -20.61 -15.83
C VAL A 574 -16.96 -21.51 -17.06
N LYS A 575 -17.99 -21.34 -17.90
CA LYS A 575 -18.08 -22.06 -19.17
C LYS A 575 -17.12 -21.43 -20.19
N LYS A 576 -16.14 -22.20 -20.68
CA LYS A 576 -15.30 -21.78 -21.80
C LYS A 576 -16.07 -22.02 -23.11
N ALA A 577 -16.08 -21.06 -24.04
CA ALA A 577 -16.59 -21.34 -25.38
C ALA A 577 -15.63 -22.26 -26.14
N GLY A 578 -16.10 -22.83 -27.26
CA GLY A 578 -15.33 -23.82 -28.04
C GLY A 578 -13.96 -23.29 -28.47
N SER A 579 -12.90 -23.99 -28.10
CA SER A 579 -11.52 -23.50 -28.21
C SER A 579 -11.03 -23.35 -29.65
N VAL A 580 -10.44 -22.20 -29.96
CA VAL A 580 -9.66 -21.93 -31.18
C VAL A 580 -8.21 -21.61 -30.76
N SER A 581 -7.23 -21.98 -31.60
CA SER A 581 -5.81 -21.94 -31.26
C SER A 581 -5.28 -20.55 -30.88
N THR A 582 -4.35 -20.49 -29.92
CA THR A 582 -3.87 -19.23 -29.35
C THR A 582 -2.93 -18.41 -30.27
N ASN A 583 -2.81 -17.12 -29.92
CA ASN A 583 -1.77 -16.16 -30.31
C ASN A 583 -1.69 -15.62 -31.75
N ASN A 584 -2.45 -16.12 -32.73
CA ASN A 584 -2.67 -15.40 -34.00
C ASN A 584 -4.04 -15.73 -34.61
N LEU A 585 -5.08 -14.98 -34.23
CA LEU A 585 -6.38 -15.05 -34.91
C LEU A 585 -6.33 -14.25 -36.21
N THR A 586 -6.46 -14.94 -37.34
CA THR A 586 -6.91 -14.31 -38.60
C THR A 586 -8.40 -14.62 -38.73
N VAL A 587 -9.25 -13.63 -38.45
CA VAL A 587 -10.71 -13.74 -38.45
C VAL A 587 -11.29 -13.63 -39.88
N ASN A 588 -10.60 -14.26 -40.83
CA ASN A 588 -11.09 -14.50 -42.20
C ASN A 588 -11.93 -15.80 -42.20
N GLY A 589 -12.98 -15.80 -41.37
CA GLY A 589 -13.97 -16.88 -41.23
C GLY A 589 -15.24 -16.59 -42.02
N SER A 590 -16.20 -17.53 -42.00
CA SER A 590 -17.46 -17.34 -42.75
C SER A 590 -18.42 -16.47 -41.94
N LYS A 591 -19.35 -15.82 -42.64
CA LYS A 591 -20.45 -15.07 -42.06
C LYS A 591 -21.34 -15.88 -41.09
N SER A 592 -21.27 -17.21 -41.08
CA SER A 592 -21.87 -18.03 -40.01
C SER A 592 -21.36 -17.66 -38.61
N ASP A 593 -20.12 -17.17 -38.54
CA ASP A 593 -19.38 -17.00 -37.31
C ASP A 593 -19.59 -15.58 -36.72
N TRP A 594 -20.29 -14.70 -37.44
CA TRP A 594 -20.47 -13.29 -37.11
C TRP A 594 -21.94 -12.90 -36.97
N TYR A 595 -22.27 -12.24 -35.87
CA TYR A 595 -23.59 -11.68 -35.61
C TYR A 595 -23.79 -10.35 -36.35
N LEU A 596 -24.74 -10.31 -37.28
CA LEU A 596 -25.14 -9.10 -37.99
C LEU A 596 -26.36 -8.44 -37.31
N SER A 597 -26.22 -7.16 -36.98
CA SER A 597 -27.29 -6.30 -36.45
C SER A 597 -27.44 -5.01 -37.26
N GLY A 598 -28.54 -4.28 -37.05
CA GLY A 598 -28.93 -3.15 -37.89
C GLY A 598 -29.55 -3.59 -39.22
N THR A 599 -29.59 -2.68 -40.20
CA THR A 599 -30.18 -2.94 -41.51
C THR A 599 -29.16 -3.61 -42.43
N LYS A 600 -29.32 -4.93 -42.62
CA LYS A 600 -28.54 -5.72 -43.57
C LYS A 600 -28.56 -5.09 -44.98
N PRO A 601 -27.41 -4.76 -45.59
CA PRO A 601 -27.32 -4.26 -46.96
C PRO A 601 -27.83 -5.25 -48.01
N ALA A 602 -28.28 -4.74 -49.16
CA ALA A 602 -28.78 -5.49 -50.31
C ALA A 602 -27.81 -6.61 -50.76
N THR A 603 -26.52 -6.29 -50.88
CA THR A 603 -25.43 -7.28 -50.96
C THR A 603 -24.72 -7.35 -49.61
N PHE A 604 -24.75 -8.53 -48.96
CA PHE A 604 -23.97 -8.79 -47.74
C PHE A 604 -23.68 -10.30 -47.57
N GLY A 605 -22.43 -10.72 -47.75
CA GLY A 605 -22.02 -12.14 -47.74
C GLY A 605 -20.50 -12.36 -47.64
N ASP A 606 -20.07 -13.59 -47.97
CA ASP A 606 -18.67 -13.99 -48.01
C ASP A 606 -18.09 -13.72 -49.41
N SER A 607 -16.99 -12.97 -49.52
CA SER A 607 -16.42 -12.61 -50.82
C SER A 607 -15.68 -13.78 -51.47
N ASN A 608 -16.21 -14.24 -52.60
CA ASN A 608 -15.80 -15.42 -53.39
C ASN A 608 -14.32 -15.48 -53.87
N ALA A 609 -13.48 -14.51 -53.52
CA ALA A 609 -12.12 -14.37 -54.05
C ALA A 609 -11.03 -14.07 -53.00
N SER A 610 -11.37 -13.84 -51.72
CA SER A 610 -10.39 -13.32 -50.75
C SER A 610 -10.60 -13.68 -49.27
N GLY A 611 -11.75 -14.25 -48.88
CA GLY A 611 -11.98 -14.65 -47.49
C GLY A 611 -12.22 -13.46 -46.55
N GLY A 612 -13.27 -12.69 -46.84
CA GLY A 612 -13.74 -11.57 -46.02
C GLY A 612 -15.09 -11.07 -46.53
N PHE A 613 -15.74 -10.15 -45.83
CA PHE A 613 -17.12 -9.75 -46.11
C PHE A 613 -17.22 -8.79 -47.29
N ASP A 614 -18.20 -9.01 -48.17
CA ASP A 614 -18.68 -8.01 -49.11
C ASP A 614 -19.90 -7.28 -48.54
N TYR A 615 -20.00 -5.97 -48.76
CA TYR A 615 -21.18 -5.20 -48.43
C TYR A 615 -21.48 -4.14 -49.50
N GLY A 616 -22.76 -3.85 -49.70
CA GLY A 616 -23.18 -2.76 -50.58
C GLY A 616 -24.69 -2.58 -50.65
N ASP A 617 -25.10 -1.34 -50.88
CA ASP A 617 -26.49 -0.96 -51.09
C ASP A 617 -26.57 0.27 -52.00
N ASP A 618 -27.70 0.43 -52.69
CA ASP A 618 -28.03 1.63 -53.46
C ASP A 618 -28.59 2.75 -52.56
N LYS A 619 -28.47 2.61 -51.23
CA LYS A 619 -29.03 3.48 -50.18
C LYS A 619 -28.02 3.72 -49.05
N PRO A 620 -28.29 4.69 -48.15
CA PRO A 620 -27.67 4.79 -46.84
C PRO A 620 -27.56 3.44 -46.10
N ILE A 621 -26.34 3.10 -45.71
CA ILE A 621 -26.00 1.86 -45.01
C ILE A 621 -25.99 2.14 -43.50
N ASN A 622 -26.53 1.21 -42.70
CA ASN A 622 -26.40 1.21 -41.24
C ASN A 622 -26.49 -0.23 -40.70
N PHE A 623 -25.34 -0.91 -40.59
CA PHE A 623 -25.23 -2.22 -39.94
C PHE A 623 -24.05 -2.27 -38.97
N SER A 624 -24.11 -3.20 -38.02
CA SER A 624 -22.97 -3.61 -37.20
C SER A 624 -22.76 -5.12 -37.31
N LEU A 625 -21.51 -5.55 -37.46
CA LEU A 625 -21.11 -6.94 -37.60
C LEU A 625 -20.13 -7.30 -36.47
N THR A 626 -20.50 -8.27 -35.63
CA THR A 626 -19.84 -8.61 -34.37
C THR A 626 -19.38 -10.07 -34.35
N HIS A 627 -18.26 -10.39 -33.69
CA HIS A 627 -17.78 -11.75 -33.44
C HIS A 627 -17.24 -11.88 -32.02
N GLU A 628 -17.75 -12.87 -31.28
CA GLU A 628 -17.41 -13.14 -29.89
C GLU A 628 -16.23 -14.12 -29.79
N MET A 629 -15.22 -13.77 -29.01
CA MET A 629 -14.02 -14.58 -28.74
C MET A 629 -13.90 -14.85 -27.23
N THR A 630 -13.46 -16.06 -26.87
CA THR A 630 -13.08 -16.42 -25.49
C THR A 630 -11.85 -17.33 -25.50
N GLY A 631 -11.09 -17.40 -24.41
CA GLY A 631 -9.89 -18.23 -24.32
C GLY A 631 -8.65 -17.58 -24.92
N LEU A 632 -8.64 -16.25 -25.00
CA LEU A 632 -7.47 -15.44 -25.30
C LEU A 632 -6.52 -15.44 -24.09
N GLU A 633 -5.21 -15.35 -24.32
CA GLU A 633 -4.21 -15.29 -23.24
C GLU A 633 -4.11 -13.84 -22.71
N PRO A 634 -4.39 -13.57 -21.41
CA PRO A 634 -4.52 -12.20 -20.88
C PRO A 634 -3.35 -11.27 -21.23
N GLY A 635 -3.62 -10.01 -21.53
CA GLY A 635 -2.61 -9.05 -21.94
C GLY A 635 -3.05 -8.11 -23.06
N THR A 636 -2.12 -7.70 -23.92
CA THR A 636 -2.33 -6.60 -24.87
C THR A 636 -2.44 -7.11 -26.30
N TYR A 637 -3.52 -6.77 -26.99
CA TYR A 637 -3.80 -7.20 -28.37
C TYR A 637 -3.84 -6.02 -29.35
N THR A 638 -3.73 -6.35 -30.64
CA THR A 638 -3.98 -5.43 -31.76
C THR A 638 -4.99 -6.06 -32.73
N LEU A 639 -6.05 -5.31 -33.05
CA LEU A 639 -6.98 -5.61 -34.13
C LEU A 639 -6.54 -4.86 -35.40
N GLN A 640 -6.32 -5.57 -36.51
CA GLN A 640 -6.14 -4.98 -37.84
C GLN A 640 -7.20 -5.48 -38.82
N ALA A 641 -7.48 -4.70 -39.85
CA ALA A 641 -8.32 -5.11 -40.98
C ALA A 641 -8.02 -4.28 -42.22
N LYS A 642 -8.12 -4.87 -43.43
CA LYS A 642 -8.13 -4.12 -44.68
C LYS A 642 -9.55 -3.75 -45.08
N ILE A 643 -9.73 -2.46 -45.39
CA ILE A 643 -11.00 -1.89 -45.86
C ILE A 643 -10.87 -1.42 -47.30
N PHE A 644 -11.91 -1.68 -48.08
CA PHE A 644 -12.07 -1.29 -49.48
C PHE A 644 -13.44 -0.61 -49.66
N GLY A 645 -13.55 0.29 -50.64
CA GLY A 645 -14.83 0.85 -51.08
C GLY A 645 -14.70 1.97 -52.12
N ASP A 646 -15.84 2.51 -52.57
CA ASP A 646 -15.91 3.69 -53.44
C ASP A 646 -16.87 4.79 -52.99
N LYS A 647 -16.89 5.87 -53.79
CA LYS A 647 -17.85 6.99 -53.84
C LYS A 647 -18.11 7.84 -52.59
N GLY A 648 -17.54 7.53 -51.43
CA GLY A 648 -17.53 8.45 -50.29
C GLY A 648 -16.44 8.12 -49.27
N GLU A 649 -16.32 8.98 -48.26
CA GLU A 649 -15.79 8.54 -46.96
C GLU A 649 -17.00 8.05 -46.14
N PRO A 650 -16.86 7.02 -45.28
CA PRO A 650 -17.96 6.59 -44.40
C PRO A 650 -18.41 7.71 -43.46
N SER A 651 -19.67 7.66 -43.06
CA SER A 651 -20.26 8.68 -42.19
C SER A 651 -19.70 8.61 -40.76
N PRO A 652 -19.63 9.76 -40.05
CA PRO A 652 -19.25 9.80 -38.64
C PRO A 652 -20.04 8.79 -37.81
N GLY A 653 -19.36 8.06 -36.92
CA GLY A 653 -19.92 6.92 -36.19
C GLY A 653 -19.72 5.55 -36.87
N SER A 654 -19.11 5.51 -38.06
CA SER A 654 -18.54 4.26 -38.62
C SER A 654 -17.25 3.89 -37.88
N VAL A 655 -17.21 2.75 -37.19
CA VAL A 655 -16.09 2.34 -36.32
C VAL A 655 -15.75 0.86 -36.44
N MET A 656 -14.46 0.53 -36.31
CA MET A 656 -13.98 -0.81 -35.99
C MET A 656 -13.69 -0.85 -34.48
N TYR A 657 -14.19 -1.86 -33.76
CA TYR A 657 -14.16 -1.90 -32.31
C TYR A 657 -13.82 -3.28 -31.72
N VAL A 658 -13.45 -3.27 -30.44
CA VAL A 658 -13.43 -4.44 -29.55
C VAL A 658 -14.01 -4.04 -28.18
N ILE A 659 -14.76 -4.93 -27.54
CA ILE A 659 -15.23 -4.81 -26.16
C ILE A 659 -14.56 -5.93 -25.34
N SER A 660 -13.96 -5.60 -24.19
CA SER A 660 -13.40 -6.57 -23.22
C SER A 660 -13.46 -5.96 -21.82
N GLU A 661 -13.71 -6.77 -20.79
CA GLU A 661 -13.93 -6.31 -19.39
C GLU A 661 -14.98 -5.17 -19.26
N GLY A 662 -15.97 -5.13 -20.16
CA GLY A 662 -16.98 -4.07 -20.23
C GLY A 662 -16.48 -2.73 -20.80
N GLN A 663 -15.18 -2.59 -21.12
CA GLN A 663 -14.62 -1.41 -21.80
C GLN A 663 -14.72 -1.56 -23.31
N THR A 664 -15.02 -0.46 -24.01
CA THR A 664 -15.02 -0.41 -25.48
C THR A 664 -13.74 0.29 -25.97
N TYR A 665 -13.14 -0.29 -27.00
CA TYR A 665 -11.96 0.19 -27.71
C TYR A 665 -12.36 0.38 -29.18
N SER A 666 -12.17 1.56 -29.77
CA SER A 666 -12.69 1.83 -31.11
C SER A 666 -11.80 2.75 -31.97
N VAL A 667 -11.83 2.58 -33.30
CA VAL A 667 -11.22 3.49 -34.29
C VAL A 667 -12.17 3.80 -35.45
N PRO A 668 -12.25 5.05 -35.95
CA PRO A 668 -13.09 5.40 -37.09
C PRO A 668 -12.69 4.71 -38.41
N VAL A 669 -13.68 4.18 -39.13
CA VAL A 669 -13.51 3.60 -40.47
C VAL A 669 -13.38 4.75 -41.49
N THR A 670 -12.15 5.07 -41.92
CA THR A 670 -11.89 6.21 -42.82
C THR A 670 -11.14 5.80 -44.08
N TYR A 671 -11.72 6.08 -45.25
CA TYR A 671 -11.08 5.97 -46.55
C TYR A 671 -11.49 7.11 -47.48
N SER A 672 -10.56 7.50 -48.35
CA SER A 672 -10.63 8.74 -49.13
C SER A 672 -10.59 8.45 -50.63
N GLY A 673 -11.74 8.55 -51.30
CA GLY A 673 -11.88 8.21 -52.73
C GLY A 673 -11.93 6.69 -52.98
N SER A 674 -11.66 6.28 -54.23
CA SER A 674 -11.74 4.87 -54.67
C SER A 674 -10.60 4.02 -54.07
N ALA A 675 -10.87 3.38 -52.94
CA ALA A 675 -9.91 2.53 -52.24
C ALA A 675 -9.67 1.18 -52.95
N TRP A 676 -10.46 0.84 -53.98
CA TRP A 676 -10.30 -0.37 -54.80
C TRP A 676 -8.87 -0.64 -55.29
N LEU A 677 -8.12 0.42 -55.62
CA LEU A 677 -6.76 0.30 -56.15
C LEU A 677 -5.67 0.28 -55.06
N LYS A 678 -6.02 0.66 -53.83
CA LYS A 678 -5.12 0.73 -52.65
C LYS A 678 -5.97 0.62 -51.37
N PRO A 679 -6.26 -0.59 -50.86
CA PRO A 679 -6.95 -0.75 -49.58
C PRO A 679 -6.20 -0.04 -48.45
N ARG A 680 -6.95 0.46 -47.47
CA ARG A 680 -6.39 0.97 -46.21
C ARG A 680 -6.40 -0.14 -45.17
N THR A 681 -5.33 -0.22 -44.38
CA THR A 681 -5.30 -1.05 -43.17
C THR A 681 -5.75 -0.19 -41.99
N LEU A 682 -6.88 -0.53 -41.37
CA LEU A 682 -7.23 -0.07 -40.03
C LEU A 682 -6.39 -0.81 -38.99
N THR A 683 -6.13 -0.16 -37.86
CA THR A 683 -5.38 -0.76 -36.75
C THR A 683 -5.83 -0.12 -35.45
N LEU A 684 -6.55 -0.89 -34.63
CA LEU A 684 -6.85 -0.59 -33.24
C LEU A 684 -5.82 -1.33 -32.38
N LYS A 685 -4.95 -0.58 -31.72
CA LYS A 685 -3.90 -1.15 -30.87
C LYS A 685 -4.30 -1.13 -29.41
N HIS A 686 -3.65 -1.98 -28.65
CA HIS A 686 -3.62 -1.95 -27.19
C HIS A 686 -4.98 -2.16 -26.52
N VAL A 687 -5.80 -2.98 -27.16
CA VAL A 687 -6.94 -3.62 -26.49
C VAL A 687 -6.38 -4.45 -25.35
N HIS A 688 -6.72 -4.13 -24.11
CA HIS A 688 -6.45 -5.05 -23.00
C HIS A 688 -7.50 -6.17 -23.04
N ILE A 689 -7.03 -7.40 -22.86
CA ILE A 689 -7.84 -8.57 -22.60
C ILE A 689 -7.52 -9.02 -21.18
N GLY A 690 -8.56 -9.03 -20.35
CA GLY A 690 -8.47 -9.39 -18.94
C GLY A 690 -8.25 -10.87 -18.68
N GLU A 691 -8.34 -11.25 -17.41
CA GLU A 691 -8.21 -12.64 -16.96
C GLU A 691 -9.39 -13.54 -17.38
N ASP A 692 -10.50 -12.95 -17.83
CA ASP A 692 -11.62 -13.67 -18.45
C ASP A 692 -11.29 -14.22 -19.85
N GLY A 693 -10.21 -13.72 -20.48
CA GLY A 693 -9.80 -14.08 -21.83
C GLY A 693 -10.85 -13.81 -22.90
N SER A 694 -11.78 -12.85 -22.69
CA SER A 694 -12.94 -12.62 -23.56
C SER A 694 -12.87 -11.31 -24.36
N ALA A 695 -13.45 -11.30 -25.57
CA ALA A 695 -13.57 -10.10 -26.38
C ALA A 695 -14.67 -10.19 -27.45
N SER A 696 -15.51 -9.16 -27.54
CA SER A 696 -16.45 -8.94 -28.65
C SER A 696 -15.83 -8.00 -29.67
N LEU A 697 -15.47 -8.45 -30.88
CA LEU A 697 -14.88 -7.60 -31.92
C LEU A 697 -15.91 -7.25 -33.00
N GLY A 698 -15.81 -6.08 -33.64
CA GLY A 698 -16.77 -5.76 -34.71
C GLY A 698 -16.51 -4.52 -35.56
N PHE A 699 -17.42 -4.32 -36.51
CA PHE A 699 -17.45 -3.22 -37.46
C PHE A 699 -18.85 -2.62 -37.53
N LYS A 700 -18.98 -1.31 -37.34
CA LYS A 700 -20.17 -0.52 -37.65
C LYS A 700 -19.90 0.31 -38.91
N VAL A 701 -20.79 0.22 -39.90
CA VAL A 701 -20.69 0.97 -41.16
C VAL A 701 -21.93 1.85 -41.30
N LEU A 702 -21.71 3.17 -41.43
CA LEU A 702 -22.71 4.20 -41.69
C LEU A 702 -22.40 4.92 -43.00
N THR A 703 -23.41 5.20 -43.83
CA THR A 703 -23.27 6.11 -44.99
C THR A 703 -24.50 7.00 -45.16
N ASP A 704 -24.31 8.30 -45.37
CA ASP A 704 -25.40 9.30 -45.53
C ASP A 704 -25.84 9.50 -46.99
N SER A 705 -25.33 8.70 -47.93
CA SER A 705 -25.70 8.77 -49.35
C SER A 705 -25.94 7.40 -49.97
N ASP A 706 -26.58 7.42 -51.14
CA ASP A 706 -26.81 6.25 -51.99
C ASP A 706 -25.52 5.67 -52.58
N ASN A 707 -25.58 4.41 -53.05
CA ASN A 707 -24.63 3.77 -53.99
C ASN A 707 -23.19 3.58 -53.44
N HIS A 708 -23.10 2.93 -52.27
CA HIS A 708 -21.85 2.53 -51.63
C HIS A 708 -21.62 1.03 -51.73
N TYR A 709 -20.38 0.65 -52.07
CA TYR A 709 -19.91 -0.73 -52.05
C TYR A 709 -18.57 -0.80 -51.33
N GLY A 710 -18.33 -1.86 -50.55
CA GLY A 710 -17.11 -2.04 -49.78
C GLY A 710 -16.86 -3.49 -49.37
N TYR A 711 -15.64 -3.75 -48.87
CA TYR A 711 -15.24 -5.06 -48.36
C TYR A 711 -14.40 -4.91 -47.10
N LEU A 712 -14.51 -5.91 -46.23
CA LEU A 712 -13.69 -6.09 -45.02
C LEU A 712 -12.90 -7.39 -45.18
N GLN A 713 -11.56 -7.33 -45.17
CA GLN A 713 -10.69 -8.50 -45.42
C GLN A 713 -9.45 -8.46 -44.52
N GLU A 714 -8.78 -9.59 -44.35
CA GLU A 714 -7.55 -9.70 -43.53
C GLU A 714 -7.76 -9.12 -42.12
N VAL A 715 -8.86 -9.52 -41.49
CA VAL A 715 -9.14 -9.17 -40.09
C VAL A 715 -8.21 -10.01 -39.22
N THR A 716 -7.37 -9.38 -38.40
CA THR A 716 -6.44 -10.10 -37.51
C THR A 716 -6.53 -9.57 -36.09
N PHE A 717 -6.71 -10.45 -35.11
CA PHE A 717 -6.61 -10.13 -33.69
C PHE A 717 -5.42 -10.87 -33.10
N VAL A 718 -4.34 -10.13 -32.83
CA VAL A 718 -3.02 -10.68 -32.53
C VAL A 718 -2.58 -10.23 -31.16
N ARG A 719 -2.13 -11.17 -30.32
CA ARG A 719 -1.50 -10.86 -29.03
C ARG A 719 -0.17 -10.19 -29.32
N ASN A 720 0.04 -8.99 -28.80
CA ASN A 720 1.29 -8.29 -28.97
C ASN A 720 2.39 -9.08 -28.22
N SER A 721 3.42 -9.51 -28.95
CA SER A 721 4.58 -10.20 -28.37
C SER A 721 5.17 -9.35 -27.24
N THR A 722 5.67 -9.97 -26.17
CA THR A 722 6.10 -9.28 -24.94
C THR A 722 7.44 -8.53 -25.06
N THR A 723 7.48 -7.55 -25.95
CA THR A 723 8.25 -6.31 -25.84
C THR A 723 7.25 -5.15 -25.74
N THR A 724 7.23 -4.47 -24.60
CA THR A 724 6.50 -3.21 -24.32
C THR A 724 6.80 -2.12 -25.38
N PRO A 725 5.96 -1.07 -25.61
CA PRO A 725 4.93 -0.55 -24.68
C PRO A 725 3.59 0.01 -25.26
N GLU A 726 2.73 0.47 -24.33
CA GLU A 726 1.86 1.68 -24.34
C GLU A 726 0.57 1.85 -25.19
N VAL A 727 -0.56 1.90 -24.46
CA VAL A 727 -1.95 2.26 -24.85
C VAL A 727 -2.08 3.71 -25.37
N PRO A 728 -3.01 3.97 -26.32
CA PRO A 728 -4.02 5.03 -26.08
C PRO A 728 -5.45 4.71 -26.63
N SER A 729 -6.45 5.52 -26.23
CA SER A 729 -7.90 5.23 -26.22
C SER A 729 -8.79 5.94 -27.29
N GLU A 730 -10.12 5.79 -27.17
CA GLU A 730 -11.24 6.21 -28.07
C GLU A 730 -11.36 7.72 -28.43
N PRO A 731 -12.31 8.12 -29.33
CA PRO A 731 -13.61 8.64 -28.83
C PRO A 731 -14.90 8.53 -29.73
N SER A 732 -16.02 8.10 -29.13
CA SER A 732 -17.43 8.63 -29.18
C SER A 732 -18.18 9.08 -30.47
N GLU A 733 -19.36 8.46 -30.71
CA GLU A 733 -20.72 9.03 -31.05
C GLU A 733 -20.97 10.01 -32.25
N PRO A 734 -22.24 10.39 -32.68
CA PRO A 734 -23.54 10.42 -31.96
C PRO A 734 -24.89 10.08 -32.73
N SER A 735 -26.02 10.20 -31.99
CA SER A 735 -27.37 10.70 -32.40
C SER A 735 -28.52 9.78 -32.94
N GLU A 736 -29.75 10.19 -32.58
CA GLU A 736 -31.10 9.62 -32.87
C GLU A 736 -31.87 10.48 -33.94
N PRO A 737 -33.23 10.49 -34.12
CA PRO A 737 -34.35 9.63 -33.63
C PRO A 737 -35.45 9.29 -34.70
N VAL A 738 -36.59 8.70 -34.24
CA VAL A 738 -38.02 8.97 -34.63
C VAL A 738 -38.92 7.71 -34.81
N THR A 739 -40.04 7.76 -34.08
CA THR A 739 -41.24 6.89 -33.89
C THR A 739 -42.18 6.78 -35.14
N PRO A 740 -43.41 6.17 -35.13
CA PRO A 740 -44.24 5.45 -34.12
C PRO A 740 -44.70 4.05 -34.67
N PRO A 741 -45.95 3.47 -34.57
CA PRO A 741 -47.13 3.65 -33.68
C PRO A 741 -47.88 2.37 -33.16
N VAL A 742 -48.34 2.42 -31.90
CA VAL A 742 -49.71 2.16 -31.37
C VAL A 742 -50.66 1.10 -31.98
N THR A 743 -51.16 0.17 -31.15
CA THR A 743 -52.61 -0.13 -30.93
C THR A 743 -52.91 -0.92 -29.63
N GLU A 744 -54.09 -0.67 -29.03
CA GLU A 744 -54.65 -1.30 -27.80
C GLU A 744 -55.94 -2.13 -28.14
N PRO A 745 -56.82 -2.53 -27.18
CA PRO A 745 -56.67 -3.45 -26.02
C PRO A 745 -57.72 -4.61 -26.09
N VAL A 746 -58.00 -5.35 -24.98
CA VAL A 746 -59.35 -5.78 -24.48
C VAL A 746 -59.27 -6.83 -23.33
N THR A 747 -60.17 -6.75 -22.34
CA THR A 747 -60.42 -7.67 -21.19
C THR A 747 -61.86 -8.28 -21.30
N PRO A 748 -62.38 -9.30 -20.54
CA PRO A 748 -62.41 -9.51 -19.05
C PRO A 748 -62.43 -11.05 -18.66
N PRO A 749 -63.12 -11.64 -17.62
CA PRO A 749 -63.84 -11.14 -16.42
C PRO A 749 -63.71 -11.87 -15.04
N VAL A 750 -63.94 -11.06 -13.99
CA VAL A 750 -64.56 -11.21 -12.62
C VAL A 750 -65.26 -12.51 -12.12
N THR A 751 -65.05 -12.86 -10.82
CA THR A 751 -66.10 -13.24 -9.81
C THR A 751 -65.62 -13.12 -8.33
N GLU A 752 -66.55 -13.05 -7.35
CA GLU A 752 -66.35 -12.67 -5.92
C GLU A 752 -67.00 -13.69 -4.88
N PRO A 753 -67.54 -13.33 -3.66
CA PRO A 753 -66.84 -13.28 -2.35
C PRO A 753 -67.58 -13.97 -1.14
N VAL A 754 -67.00 -13.96 0.08
CA VAL A 754 -67.72 -14.17 1.39
C VAL A 754 -67.06 -13.38 2.55
N THR A 755 -67.85 -12.93 3.55
CA THR A 755 -67.50 -12.14 4.79
C THR A 755 -68.25 -12.75 6.02
N PRO A 756 -68.54 -12.12 7.22
CA PRO A 756 -68.09 -10.90 7.95
C PRO A 756 -67.71 -11.26 9.45
N PRO A 757 -67.98 -10.54 10.59
CA PRO A 757 -68.35 -9.12 10.88
C PRO A 757 -67.65 -8.42 12.11
N GLU A 758 -67.91 -7.09 12.26
CA GLU A 758 -68.08 -6.27 13.51
C GLU A 758 -66.90 -6.05 14.52
N GLU A 759 -66.78 -4.93 15.29
CA GLU A 759 -67.64 -3.73 15.52
C GLU A 759 -66.84 -2.39 15.74
N ASN A 760 -67.44 -1.32 16.32
CA ASN A 760 -67.10 0.14 16.19
C ASN A 760 -67.06 0.87 17.58
N PRO A 761 -67.30 2.22 17.80
CA PRO A 761 -66.80 3.50 17.23
C PRO A 761 -66.30 4.61 18.24
N ALA A 762 -65.33 5.47 17.83
CA ALA A 762 -65.24 6.97 17.95
C ALA A 762 -65.51 7.72 19.32
N PRO A 763 -65.66 9.09 19.45
CA PRO A 763 -65.39 10.26 18.56
C PRO A 763 -64.78 11.58 19.19
N SER A 764 -64.41 12.55 18.31
CA SER A 764 -64.62 14.05 18.34
C SER A 764 -63.90 15.09 19.27
N ALA A 765 -63.09 15.98 18.64
CA ALA A 765 -63.31 17.45 18.39
C ALA A 765 -62.89 18.64 19.35
N GLU A 766 -62.03 19.53 18.78
CA GLU A 766 -62.06 21.03 18.67
C GLU A 766 -61.80 22.09 19.80
N ALA A 767 -61.05 23.14 19.36
CA ALA A 767 -61.11 24.60 19.68
C ALA A 767 -60.23 25.29 20.78
N SER A 768 -59.81 26.53 20.43
CA SER A 768 -58.93 27.54 21.11
C SER A 768 -59.59 28.32 22.29
N PRO A 769 -58.98 29.33 22.99
CA PRO A 769 -57.70 30.06 22.79
C PRO A 769 -56.86 30.37 24.09
N ALA A 770 -55.88 31.31 24.01
CA ALA A 770 -54.94 31.73 25.09
C ALA A 770 -55.49 32.86 26.02
N PRO A 771 -54.84 33.19 27.18
CA PRO A 771 -53.73 34.17 27.20
C PRO A 771 -52.66 33.99 28.36
N SER A 772 -51.72 34.94 28.45
CA SER A 772 -50.71 35.14 29.53
C SER A 772 -51.09 36.35 30.44
N PRO A 773 -50.28 36.87 31.42
CA PRO A 773 -48.97 36.46 31.97
C PRO A 773 -48.81 36.58 33.53
N THR A 774 -47.55 36.56 34.03
CA THR A 774 -46.92 37.44 35.08
C THR A 774 -46.30 36.79 36.35
N THR A 775 -45.18 37.38 36.80
CA THR A 775 -44.47 37.33 38.10
C THR A 775 -43.63 36.10 38.51
N ALA A 776 -42.39 36.39 38.94
CA ALA A 776 -41.40 35.58 39.66
C ALA A 776 -41.22 36.19 41.09
N PRO A 777 -40.23 35.83 41.97
CA PRO A 777 -39.10 34.89 41.83
C PRO A 777 -38.87 33.94 43.04
N GLY A 778 -37.91 33.01 42.93
CA GLY A 778 -37.44 32.21 44.06
C GLY A 778 -36.30 31.22 43.72
N THR A 779 -35.15 31.37 44.35
CA THR A 779 -33.91 30.55 44.19
C THR A 779 -34.06 29.07 44.56
N GLY A 780 -33.40 28.17 43.80
CA GLY A 780 -33.20 26.77 44.20
C GLY A 780 -32.32 25.98 43.20
N SER A 781 -31.47 25.07 43.69
CA SER A 781 -30.59 24.23 42.88
C SER A 781 -31.31 23.02 42.29
N GLY A 782 -31.01 22.66 41.03
CA GLY A 782 -31.51 21.44 40.38
C GLY A 782 -30.64 21.00 39.20
N SER A 783 -30.57 19.70 38.97
CA SER A 783 -29.82 19.05 37.87
C SER A 783 -30.63 19.00 36.57
N GLY A 784 -29.93 19.06 35.42
CA GLY A 784 -30.52 18.78 34.11
C GLY A 784 -30.10 19.78 33.03
N TRP A 785 -29.06 19.45 32.26
CA TRP A 785 -28.71 20.17 31.03
C TRP A 785 -29.34 19.46 29.82
N THR A 786 -30.56 19.86 29.48
CA THR A 786 -31.11 19.62 28.14
C THR A 786 -30.56 20.67 27.17
N ALA A 787 -30.13 20.23 25.99
CA ALA A 787 -29.60 21.14 24.97
C ALA A 787 -30.73 22.02 24.37
N PRO A 788 -30.49 23.32 24.08
CA PRO A 788 -31.47 24.14 23.39
C PRO A 788 -31.57 23.74 21.91
N LEU A 789 -32.79 23.58 21.38
CA LEU A 789 -32.98 23.56 19.94
C LEU A 789 -32.64 24.93 19.36
N ALA A 790 -31.53 25.02 18.63
CA ALA A 790 -31.30 26.13 17.72
C ALA A 790 -32.33 26.04 16.57
N THR A 791 -33.11 27.10 16.38
CA THR A 791 -34.10 27.19 15.29
C THR A 791 -33.40 27.08 13.93
N ALA A 792 -33.88 26.18 13.07
CA ALA A 792 -33.33 26.00 11.72
C ALA A 792 -33.38 27.32 10.92
N GLN A 793 -32.20 27.89 10.65
CA GLN A 793 -32.06 28.81 9.52
C GLN A 793 -32.18 27.99 8.23
N ALA A 794 -32.83 28.55 7.22
CA ALA A 794 -33.09 27.85 5.96
C ALA A 794 -31.78 27.41 5.29
N SER A 795 -31.79 26.21 4.72
CA SER A 795 -30.68 25.67 3.94
C SER A 795 -30.22 26.69 2.89
N ALA A 796 -28.99 27.17 3.03
CA ALA A 796 -28.29 27.82 1.94
C ALA A 796 -27.98 26.72 0.90
N ALA A 797 -28.33 26.97 -0.37
CA ALA A 797 -28.02 26.07 -1.46
C ALA A 797 -26.52 25.71 -1.46
N PRO A 798 -26.13 24.48 -1.84
CA PRO A 798 -24.75 24.04 -1.78
C PRO A 798 -23.84 25.05 -2.50
N GLN A 799 -22.86 25.59 -1.78
CA GLN A 799 -21.85 26.43 -2.41
C GLN A 799 -21.12 25.58 -3.44
N ALA A 800 -21.06 26.08 -4.68
CA ALA A 800 -20.29 25.46 -5.73
C ALA A 800 -18.82 25.33 -5.28
N THR A 801 -18.11 24.34 -5.83
CA THR A 801 -16.65 24.28 -5.76
C THR A 801 -16.07 25.64 -6.14
N PRO A 802 -15.10 26.18 -5.37
CA PRO A 802 -14.52 27.49 -5.67
C PRO A 802 -13.88 27.41 -7.05
N GLN A 803 -14.40 28.20 -8.00
CA GLN A 803 -13.80 28.26 -9.33
C GLN A 803 -12.40 28.86 -9.24
N PRO A 804 -11.48 28.46 -10.14
CA PRO A 804 -10.19 29.12 -10.31
C PRO A 804 -10.32 30.64 -10.30
N GLU A 805 -9.61 31.34 -9.41
CA GLU A 805 -9.57 32.80 -9.48
C GLU A 805 -8.68 33.19 -10.68
N ILE A 806 -9.31 33.78 -11.69
CA ILE A 806 -8.71 34.03 -13.01
C ILE A 806 -8.10 35.43 -13.05
N LEU A 807 -6.77 35.51 -13.08
CA LEU A 807 -6.04 36.74 -13.34
C LEU A 807 -6.05 37.06 -14.85
N THR A 808 -6.88 38.00 -15.26
CA THR A 808 -6.92 38.47 -16.66
C THR A 808 -6.02 39.68 -16.87
N VAL A 809 -4.94 39.50 -17.64
CA VAL A 809 -3.95 40.55 -17.97
C VAL A 809 -4.25 41.12 -19.35
N THR A 810 -4.99 42.23 -19.40
CA THR A 810 -5.40 42.88 -20.66
C THR A 810 -4.24 43.54 -21.42
N GLU A 811 -3.27 44.12 -20.70
CA GLU A 811 -2.08 44.78 -21.28
C GLU A 811 -0.79 44.18 -20.67
N PRO A 812 -0.32 43.02 -21.15
CA PRO A 812 0.96 42.46 -20.72
C PRO A 812 2.13 43.39 -21.10
N LYS A 813 3.10 43.55 -20.19
CA LYS A 813 4.23 44.48 -20.35
C LYS A 813 5.55 43.72 -20.40
N VAL A 814 6.43 44.16 -21.30
CA VAL A 814 7.78 43.60 -21.49
C VAL A 814 8.79 44.37 -20.64
N ASN A 815 9.67 43.66 -19.93
CA ASN A 815 10.73 44.22 -19.11
C ASN A 815 12.03 44.47 -19.91
N ALA A 816 13.07 44.99 -19.24
CA ALA A 816 14.36 45.30 -19.88
C ALA A 816 15.12 44.05 -20.40
N GLN A 817 14.75 42.86 -19.93
CA GLN A 817 15.29 41.56 -20.33
C GLN A 817 14.46 40.93 -21.48
N ASN A 818 13.54 41.68 -22.09
CA ASN A 818 12.63 41.23 -23.13
C ASN A 818 11.68 40.08 -22.67
N GLN A 819 11.31 40.07 -21.39
CA GLN A 819 10.40 39.08 -20.79
C GLN A 819 9.10 39.74 -20.33
N ILE A 820 8.00 39.00 -20.33
CA ILE A 820 6.77 39.35 -19.60
C ILE A 820 6.81 38.61 -18.27
N VAL A 821 6.48 39.27 -17.16
CA VAL A 821 6.41 38.66 -15.83
C VAL A 821 5.07 39.01 -15.19
N ILE A 822 4.33 38.00 -14.73
CA ILE A 822 2.99 38.12 -14.15
C ILE A 822 2.99 37.48 -12.76
N PRO A 823 2.94 38.27 -11.66
CA PRO A 823 2.75 37.72 -10.34
C PRO A 823 1.30 37.26 -10.15
N MET A 824 1.11 36.09 -9.54
CA MET A 824 -0.20 35.58 -9.10
C MET A 824 -0.39 35.83 -7.61
N ALA A 825 -1.60 36.27 -7.24
CA ALA A 825 -1.99 36.39 -5.84
C ALA A 825 -2.33 35.01 -5.23
N GLU A 826 -2.36 34.94 -3.91
CA GLU A 826 -2.81 33.75 -3.18
C GLU A 826 -4.31 33.53 -3.41
N GLY A 827 -4.69 32.32 -3.88
CA GLY A 827 -6.03 31.99 -4.36
C GLY A 827 -6.16 31.95 -5.90
N GLN A 828 -5.27 32.61 -6.64
CA GLN A 828 -5.28 32.57 -8.10
C GLN A 828 -4.63 31.30 -8.64
N SER A 829 -5.21 30.75 -9.72
CA SER A 829 -4.73 29.52 -10.36
C SER A 829 -4.80 29.52 -11.89
N GLU A 830 -5.45 30.51 -12.52
CA GLU A 830 -5.44 30.66 -13.99
C GLU A 830 -5.04 32.07 -14.42
N VAL A 831 -4.03 32.21 -15.27
CA VAL A 831 -3.66 33.49 -15.91
C VAL A 831 -4.16 33.51 -17.36
N ARG A 832 -4.91 34.56 -17.74
CA ARG A 832 -5.40 34.78 -19.11
C ARG A 832 -4.80 36.04 -19.74
N ILE A 833 -4.32 35.92 -20.98
CA ILE A 833 -3.65 37.01 -21.74
C ILE A 833 -4.21 37.04 -23.17
N PRO A 834 -4.54 38.19 -23.79
CA PRO A 834 -4.98 38.24 -25.18
C PRO A 834 -3.96 37.63 -26.14
N ALA A 835 -4.40 36.72 -27.01
CA ALA A 835 -3.54 36.02 -27.96
C ALA A 835 -2.98 36.95 -29.06
N ASP A 836 -3.66 38.08 -29.31
CA ASP A 836 -3.22 39.15 -30.22
C ASP A 836 -2.41 40.26 -29.53
N ALA A 837 -2.06 40.12 -28.24
CA ALA A 837 -1.28 41.13 -27.51
C ALA A 837 0.10 41.34 -28.15
N VAL A 838 0.34 42.55 -28.69
CA VAL A 838 1.56 42.94 -29.42
C VAL A 838 2.84 42.68 -28.61
N ALA A 839 2.76 42.82 -27.28
CA ALA A 839 3.86 42.58 -26.35
C ALA A 839 4.40 41.13 -26.36
N LEU A 840 3.63 40.14 -26.82
CA LEU A 840 4.08 38.74 -26.94
C LEU A 840 5.08 38.54 -28.11
N LYS A 841 5.10 39.45 -29.08
CA LYS A 841 5.84 39.28 -30.33
C LYS A 841 7.35 39.42 -30.12
N GLY A 842 8.04 38.28 -30.08
CA GLY A 842 9.50 38.22 -30.01
C GLY A 842 10.08 38.33 -28.59
N ILE A 843 9.29 38.07 -27.55
CA ILE A 843 9.77 37.95 -26.17
C ILE A 843 10.81 36.82 -26.02
N ALA A 844 11.69 36.96 -25.04
CA ALA A 844 12.58 35.89 -24.59
C ALA A 844 11.81 34.82 -23.80
N ALA A 845 10.95 35.24 -22.86
CA ALA A 845 10.11 34.35 -22.06
C ALA A 845 8.86 35.06 -21.52
N LEU A 846 7.85 34.26 -21.18
CA LEU A 846 6.66 34.64 -20.41
C LEU A 846 6.72 33.90 -19.07
N LYS A 847 6.85 34.64 -17.96
CA LYS A 847 6.87 34.11 -16.60
C LYS A 847 5.54 34.35 -15.90
N VAL A 848 5.11 33.34 -15.15
CA VAL A 848 3.99 33.42 -14.22
C VAL A 848 4.50 32.94 -12.86
N GLU A 849 4.40 33.79 -11.83
CA GLU A 849 5.12 33.65 -10.56
C GLU A 849 4.13 33.69 -9.37
N GLY A 850 3.92 32.54 -8.73
CA GLY A 850 3.09 32.39 -7.53
C GLY A 850 3.92 32.02 -6.28
N LYS A 851 3.23 31.91 -5.13
CA LYS A 851 3.82 31.69 -3.79
C LYS A 851 4.52 30.32 -3.63
N THR A 852 4.04 29.31 -4.35
CA THR A 852 4.47 27.89 -4.24
C THR A 852 4.88 27.27 -5.57
N VAL A 853 4.50 27.88 -6.70
CA VAL A 853 4.84 27.48 -8.07
C VAL A 853 5.16 28.71 -8.92
N ALA A 854 6.15 28.59 -9.79
CA ALA A 854 6.38 29.52 -10.88
C ALA A 854 6.71 28.76 -12.17
N VAL A 855 6.25 29.27 -13.31
CA VAL A 855 6.51 28.70 -14.63
C VAL A 855 7.08 29.76 -15.57
N GLU A 856 8.11 29.40 -16.32
CA GLU A 856 8.81 30.26 -17.27
C GLU A 856 8.78 29.61 -18.66
N ILE A 857 7.92 30.17 -19.51
CA ILE A 857 7.58 29.66 -20.84
C ILE A 857 8.47 30.37 -21.88
N PRO A 858 9.33 29.65 -22.64
CA PRO A 858 10.18 30.27 -23.66
C PRO A 858 9.37 30.98 -24.75
N GLY A 859 9.94 32.02 -25.36
CA GLY A 859 9.28 32.80 -26.40
C GLY A 859 8.77 31.98 -27.59
N LYS A 860 9.42 30.87 -27.95
CA LYS A 860 8.91 29.95 -28.99
C LYS A 860 7.69 29.15 -28.53
N VAL A 861 7.63 28.73 -27.28
CA VAL A 861 6.47 28.01 -26.72
C VAL A 861 5.28 28.96 -26.54
N ALA A 862 5.52 30.22 -26.17
CA ALA A 862 4.50 31.27 -26.20
C ALA A 862 3.95 31.50 -27.62
N GLN A 863 4.82 31.54 -28.65
CA GLN A 863 4.40 31.64 -30.06
C GLN A 863 3.66 30.38 -30.55
N GLN A 864 4.09 29.19 -30.12
CA GLN A 864 3.42 27.91 -30.37
C GLN A 864 2.00 27.91 -29.77
N LEU A 865 1.83 28.49 -28.58
CA LEU A 865 0.52 28.69 -27.94
C LEU A 865 -0.35 29.70 -28.71
N GLN A 866 0.19 30.88 -29.08
CA GLN A 866 -0.52 31.87 -29.90
C GLN A 866 -0.99 31.31 -31.26
N ALA A 867 -0.26 30.34 -31.83
CA ALA A 867 -0.62 29.72 -33.11
C ALA A 867 -1.91 28.88 -33.04
N LEU A 868 -2.28 28.34 -31.87
CA LEU A 868 -3.52 27.57 -31.69
C LEU A 868 -4.79 28.40 -31.89
N ALA A 869 -4.72 29.73 -31.79
CA ALA A 869 -5.82 30.63 -32.12
C ALA A 869 -6.10 30.76 -33.63
N GLY A 870 -5.19 30.27 -34.49
CA GLY A 870 -5.33 30.29 -35.94
C GLY A 870 -5.62 31.69 -36.51
N GLN A 871 -6.65 31.78 -37.36
CA GLN A 871 -7.12 33.05 -37.93
C GLN A 871 -7.96 33.90 -36.96
N GLN A 872 -8.25 33.41 -35.75
CA GLN A 872 -9.15 34.04 -34.77
C GLN A 872 -8.40 34.58 -33.53
N GLN A 873 -7.14 34.98 -33.68
CA GLN A 873 -6.33 35.57 -32.60
C GLN A 873 -7.01 36.74 -31.88
N LYS A 874 -7.71 37.61 -32.62
CA LYS A 874 -8.37 38.79 -32.05
C LYS A 874 -9.51 38.39 -31.11
N GLY A 875 -9.37 38.69 -29.83
CA GLY A 875 -10.36 38.33 -28.79
C GLY A 875 -10.31 36.87 -28.34
N SER A 876 -9.33 36.09 -28.79
CA SER A 876 -8.96 34.82 -28.13
C SER A 876 -7.95 35.09 -27.02
N MET A 877 -7.95 34.27 -25.97
CA MET A 877 -7.07 34.42 -24.81
C MET A 877 -6.17 33.18 -24.66
N MET A 878 -4.86 33.36 -24.51
CA MET A 878 -4.02 32.30 -23.96
C MET A 878 -4.36 32.10 -22.48
N SER A 879 -4.40 30.84 -22.04
CA SER A 879 -4.71 30.37 -20.69
C SER A 879 -3.54 29.57 -20.15
N ILE A 880 -3.00 29.99 -19.01
CA ILE A 880 -1.97 29.28 -18.24
C ILE A 880 -2.60 28.86 -16.92
N LEU A 881 -2.93 27.57 -16.80
CA LEU A 881 -3.47 26.98 -15.57
C LEU A 881 -2.33 26.42 -14.71
N LEU A 882 -2.33 26.76 -13.43
CA LEU A 882 -1.45 26.28 -12.37
C LEU A 882 -2.29 25.90 -11.14
N GLU A 883 -3.14 24.90 -11.30
CA GLU A 883 -4.17 24.54 -10.33
C GLU A 883 -3.62 23.54 -9.30
N PRO A 884 -3.53 23.90 -8.00
CA PRO A 884 -3.10 22.95 -6.97
C PRO A 884 -4.18 21.88 -6.74
N ARG A 885 -3.76 20.62 -6.57
CA ARG A 885 -4.65 19.52 -6.18
C ARG A 885 -5.11 19.65 -4.74
N SER A 886 -6.33 19.20 -4.47
CA SER A 886 -6.86 19.14 -3.11
C SER A 886 -6.09 18.12 -2.25
N PRO A 887 -6.14 18.22 -0.90
CA PRO A 887 -5.49 17.24 -0.02
C PRO A 887 -5.98 15.80 -0.27
N GLU A 888 -7.26 15.63 -0.59
CA GLU A 888 -7.89 14.34 -0.85
C GLU A 888 -7.37 13.74 -2.17
N GLN A 889 -7.29 14.57 -3.23
CA GLN A 889 -6.70 14.18 -4.51
C GLN A 889 -5.22 13.80 -4.38
N LYS A 890 -4.45 14.53 -3.56
CA LYS A 890 -3.05 14.21 -3.26
C LYS A 890 -2.93 12.86 -2.53
N THR A 891 -3.71 12.65 -1.47
CA THR A 891 -3.65 11.43 -0.66
C THR A 891 -4.09 10.19 -1.45
N ALA A 892 -5.19 10.27 -2.21
CA ALA A 892 -5.67 9.17 -3.05
C ALA A 892 -4.64 8.80 -4.12
N TRP A 893 -4.02 9.81 -4.75
CA TRP A 893 -2.97 9.60 -5.74
C TRP A 893 -1.70 8.99 -5.15
N ILE A 894 -1.24 9.46 -3.98
CA ILE A 894 -0.07 8.89 -3.27
C ILE A 894 -0.30 7.40 -2.92
N LEU A 895 -1.50 7.03 -2.46
CA LEU A 895 -1.82 5.63 -2.15
C LEU A 895 -1.75 4.73 -3.40
N GLN A 896 -2.21 5.22 -4.55
CA GLN A 896 -2.14 4.52 -5.83
C GLN A 896 -0.70 4.45 -6.36
N ALA A 897 0.04 5.56 -6.22
CA ALA A 897 1.41 5.69 -6.68
C ALA A 897 2.38 4.81 -5.86
N ASN A 898 2.25 4.75 -4.52
CA ASN A 898 3.03 3.84 -3.66
C ASN A 898 2.88 2.38 -4.09
N LYS A 899 1.63 1.94 -4.37
CA LYS A 899 1.34 0.57 -4.82
C LYS A 899 1.97 0.26 -6.18
N LYS A 900 2.08 1.24 -7.08
CA LYS A 900 2.69 1.09 -8.42
C LYS A 900 4.22 1.19 -8.43
N SER A 901 4.81 2.04 -7.59
CA SER A 901 6.25 2.23 -7.52
C SER A 901 6.96 1.25 -6.57
N GLU A 902 6.19 0.52 -5.75
CA GLU A 902 6.69 -0.30 -4.64
C GLU A 902 7.68 0.51 -3.76
N ALA A 903 7.37 1.78 -3.53
CA ALA A 903 8.22 2.76 -2.86
C ALA A 903 7.38 3.61 -1.91
N GLU A 904 7.99 4.11 -0.85
CA GLU A 904 7.36 5.07 0.05
C GLU A 904 7.48 6.47 -0.55
N LEU A 905 6.38 6.96 -1.12
CA LEU A 905 6.30 8.33 -1.63
C LEU A 905 5.79 9.26 -0.54
N ARG A 906 6.52 10.35 -0.32
CA ARG A 906 6.11 11.43 0.58
C ARG A 906 5.99 12.73 -0.20
N THR A 907 4.92 13.49 -0.01
CA THR A 907 4.84 14.85 -0.57
C THR A 907 5.82 15.76 0.16
N ALA A 908 6.84 16.23 -0.54
CA ALA A 908 7.78 17.24 -0.04
C ALA A 908 7.43 18.66 -0.53
N GLY A 909 6.38 18.80 -1.34
CA GLY A 909 5.81 20.09 -1.75
C GLY A 909 4.44 19.94 -2.39
N GLU A 910 3.98 21.01 -3.02
CA GLU A 910 2.67 21.04 -3.67
C GLU A 910 2.62 20.22 -4.98
N MET A 911 1.40 19.84 -5.37
CA MET A 911 1.11 19.08 -6.60
C MET A 911 0.14 19.90 -7.46
N PHE A 912 0.52 20.16 -8.71
CA PHE A 912 -0.18 21.08 -9.61
C PHE A 912 -0.60 20.43 -10.93
N ASN A 913 -1.78 20.80 -11.39
CA ASN A 913 -2.29 20.61 -12.75
C ASN A 913 -1.81 21.78 -13.62
N LEU A 914 -0.75 21.57 -14.42
CA LEU A 914 -0.28 22.53 -15.44
C LEU A 914 -0.99 22.27 -16.77
N ARG A 915 -1.68 23.27 -17.30
CA ARG A 915 -2.22 23.24 -18.68
C ARG A 915 -1.98 24.57 -19.39
N LEU A 916 -1.29 24.52 -20.53
CA LEU A 916 -1.26 25.62 -21.50
C LEU A 916 -2.39 25.41 -22.51
N SER A 917 -3.19 26.44 -22.80
CA SER A 917 -4.28 26.37 -23.80
C SER A 917 -4.62 27.73 -24.40
N VAL A 918 -5.39 27.75 -25.49
CA VAL A 918 -6.06 28.94 -26.02
C VAL A 918 -7.56 28.80 -25.82
N LEU A 919 -8.17 29.79 -25.16
CA LEU A 919 -9.60 30.01 -25.04
C LEU A 919 -10.08 30.90 -26.20
N ASN A 920 -10.98 30.41 -27.04
CA ASN A 920 -11.56 31.23 -28.13
C ASN A 920 -12.75 32.09 -27.63
N GLN A 921 -13.30 32.95 -28.49
CA GLN A 921 -14.45 33.82 -28.16
C GLN A 921 -15.73 33.06 -27.77
N GLN A 922 -15.82 31.76 -28.06
CA GLN A 922 -16.97 30.89 -27.75
C GLN A 922 -16.77 30.11 -26.44
N GLY A 923 -15.65 30.30 -25.74
CA GLY A 923 -15.33 29.60 -24.49
C GLY A 923 -14.66 28.23 -24.68
N VAL A 924 -14.34 27.81 -25.91
CA VAL A 924 -13.66 26.54 -26.19
C VAL A 924 -12.17 26.67 -25.86
N LYS A 925 -11.63 25.76 -25.04
CA LYS A 925 -10.18 25.67 -24.74
C LYS A 925 -9.51 24.63 -25.65
N THR A 926 -8.56 25.06 -26.48
CA THR A 926 -7.67 24.19 -27.27
C THR A 926 -6.35 24.00 -26.52
N PRO A 927 -5.98 22.78 -26.07
CA PRO A 927 -4.77 22.56 -25.27
C PRO A 927 -3.49 22.53 -26.11
N LEU A 928 -2.38 22.99 -25.51
CA LEU A 928 -1.03 22.75 -25.99
C LEU A 928 -0.40 21.61 -25.19
N VAL A 929 -0.40 20.41 -25.75
CA VAL A 929 0.07 19.20 -25.06
C VAL A 929 1.60 19.19 -24.95
N SER A 930 2.34 19.41 -26.04
CA SER A 930 3.81 19.33 -26.07
C SER A 930 4.50 20.63 -26.48
N PHE A 931 5.69 20.87 -25.92
CA PHE A 931 6.42 22.15 -26.03
C PHE A 931 7.65 22.02 -26.95
N ALA A 932 7.79 22.94 -27.90
CA ALA A 932 8.91 22.97 -28.84
C ALA A 932 10.28 23.19 -28.16
N GLU A 933 10.29 23.87 -27.01
CA GLU A 933 11.44 24.05 -26.13
C GLU A 933 11.03 23.72 -24.69
N PRO A 934 11.96 23.32 -23.79
CA PRO A 934 11.62 23.05 -22.41
C PRO A 934 11.06 24.28 -21.69
N VAL A 935 9.95 24.12 -21.00
CA VAL A 935 9.38 25.09 -20.08
C VAL A 935 10.01 24.87 -18.71
N THR A 936 10.51 25.93 -18.09
CA THR A 936 11.11 25.83 -16.75
C THR A 936 10.02 25.90 -15.69
N LEU A 937 9.86 24.83 -14.92
CA LEU A 937 8.95 24.76 -13.77
C LEU A 937 9.76 24.89 -12.47
N ARG A 938 9.29 25.70 -11.54
CA ARG A 938 9.87 25.91 -10.21
C ARG A 938 8.82 25.63 -9.15
N LEU A 939 9.11 24.72 -8.22
CA LEU A 939 8.19 24.30 -7.16
C LEU A 939 8.86 24.48 -5.80
N LYS A 940 8.16 25.08 -4.83
CA LYS A 940 8.67 25.26 -3.47
C LYS A 940 8.60 23.94 -2.69
N VAL A 941 9.68 23.61 -2.00
CA VAL A 941 9.79 22.48 -1.06
C VAL A 941 9.40 22.93 0.35
N GLN A 942 8.76 22.04 1.11
CA GLN A 942 8.42 22.22 2.52
C GLN A 942 9.66 22.03 3.42
N GLU A 943 9.61 22.52 4.66
CA GLU A 943 10.83 22.82 5.44
C GLU A 943 11.63 21.58 5.89
N ASN A 944 11.02 20.39 5.91
CA ASN A 944 11.66 19.11 6.26
C ASN A 944 11.85 18.20 5.04
N GLY A 945 12.18 18.74 3.85
CA GLY A 945 12.44 17.92 2.66
C GLY A 945 13.84 17.29 2.63
N ASN A 946 13.97 16.05 2.18
CA ASN A 946 15.23 15.33 2.01
C ASN A 946 15.82 15.54 0.60
N PRO A 947 16.90 16.32 0.43
CA PRO A 947 17.46 16.65 -0.88
C PRO A 947 18.12 15.48 -1.62
N MET A 948 18.28 14.31 -0.98
CA MET A 948 18.79 13.09 -1.62
C MET A 948 17.69 12.31 -2.36
N LEU A 949 16.43 12.40 -1.88
CA LEU A 949 15.29 11.64 -2.39
C LEU A 949 14.23 12.53 -3.08
N ALA A 950 14.26 13.84 -2.83
CA ALA A 950 13.30 14.78 -3.37
C ALA A 950 13.55 15.11 -4.85
N GLY A 951 12.47 15.16 -5.63
CA GLY A 951 12.49 15.50 -7.06
C GLY A 951 11.18 16.12 -7.54
N VAL A 952 11.18 16.63 -8.78
CA VAL A 952 9.95 16.95 -9.50
C VAL A 952 9.56 15.73 -10.33
N TYR A 953 8.33 15.26 -10.16
CA TYR A 953 7.80 14.12 -10.91
C TYR A 953 6.62 14.56 -11.76
N ALA A 954 6.54 14.04 -12.99
CA ALA A 954 5.29 14.02 -13.73
C ALA A 954 4.38 12.96 -13.09
N ALA A 955 3.17 13.36 -12.71
CA ALA A 955 2.24 12.58 -11.89
C ALA A 955 0.99 12.24 -12.71
N ALA A 956 1.01 11.13 -13.45
CA ALA A 956 -0.11 10.71 -14.29
C ALA A 956 -1.32 10.29 -13.42
N ASP A 957 -2.54 10.48 -13.93
CA ASP A 957 -3.78 10.34 -13.13
C ASP A 957 -4.04 8.92 -12.60
N ASP A 958 -3.36 7.93 -13.17
CA ASP A 958 -3.40 6.51 -12.80
C ASP A 958 -2.36 6.11 -11.74
N GLY A 959 -1.66 7.08 -11.13
CA GLY A 959 -0.57 6.86 -10.17
C GLY A 959 0.81 6.58 -10.79
N THR A 960 0.96 6.65 -12.12
CA THR A 960 2.26 6.43 -12.78
C THR A 960 3.16 7.67 -12.67
N LEU A 961 4.47 7.48 -12.42
CA LEU A 961 5.46 8.55 -12.23
C LEU A 961 6.58 8.53 -13.29
N GLU A 962 6.93 9.69 -13.85
CA GLU A 962 8.22 9.91 -14.55
C GLU A 962 9.02 10.97 -13.77
N TYR A 963 10.27 10.68 -13.41
CA TYR A 963 11.17 11.68 -12.80
C TYR A 963 11.46 12.80 -13.82
N ALA A 964 10.90 13.98 -13.59
CA ALA A 964 10.97 15.14 -14.48
C ALA A 964 12.22 16.02 -14.23
N GLY A 965 13.13 15.56 -13.37
CA GLY A 965 14.32 16.30 -12.95
C GLY A 965 14.09 17.09 -11.65
N GLY A 966 15.05 17.97 -11.35
CA GLY A 966 15.03 18.77 -10.14
C GLY A 966 16.44 19.18 -9.73
N THR A 967 16.77 20.46 -9.92
CA THR A 967 17.90 21.09 -9.23
C THR A 967 17.35 21.82 -8.01
N TRP A 968 17.80 21.45 -6.81
CA TRP A 968 17.38 22.08 -5.56
C TRP A 968 18.25 23.29 -5.26
N GLU A 969 17.66 24.48 -5.21
CA GLU A 969 18.30 25.71 -4.76
C GLU A 969 17.37 26.46 -3.79
N SER A 970 17.86 26.82 -2.60
CA SER A 970 17.13 27.67 -1.63
C SER A 970 15.66 27.24 -1.35
N SER A 971 15.44 25.95 -1.14
CA SER A 971 14.12 25.32 -0.94
C SER A 971 13.16 25.44 -2.13
N VAL A 972 13.70 25.53 -3.35
CA VAL A 972 12.96 25.44 -4.61
C VAL A 972 13.60 24.36 -5.48
N LEU A 973 12.79 23.43 -5.99
CA LEU A 973 13.19 22.49 -7.04
C LEU A 973 12.86 23.07 -8.41
N THR A 974 13.86 23.12 -9.30
CA THR A 974 13.72 23.60 -10.68
C THR A 974 13.83 22.44 -11.67
N ALA A 975 12.84 22.26 -12.54
CA ALA A 975 12.77 21.21 -13.56
C ALA A 975 12.53 21.79 -14.97
N GLN A 976 12.87 21.01 -16.01
CA GLN A 976 12.76 21.42 -17.42
C GLN A 976 11.80 20.48 -18.16
N ILE A 977 10.52 20.86 -18.18
CA ILE A 977 9.42 20.01 -18.66
C ILE A 977 9.10 20.28 -20.14
N ARG A 978 8.63 19.26 -20.86
CA ARG A 978 8.33 19.35 -22.31
C ARG A 978 6.86 19.16 -22.68
N GLN A 979 5.96 19.06 -21.69
CA GLN A 979 4.54 18.88 -21.92
C GLN A 979 3.68 19.51 -20.82
N SER A 980 2.41 19.77 -21.13
CA SER A 980 1.36 19.98 -20.13
C SER A 980 1.09 18.66 -19.41
N GLY A 981 0.86 18.71 -18.11
CA GLY A 981 0.74 17.52 -17.26
C GLY A 981 0.52 17.89 -15.80
N ASN A 982 0.38 16.90 -14.92
CA ASN A 982 0.39 17.16 -13.48
C ASN A 982 1.82 16.97 -12.97
N TYR A 983 2.25 17.82 -12.05
CA TYR A 983 3.61 17.83 -11.52
C TYR A 983 3.61 17.96 -10.00
N ALA A 984 4.47 17.20 -9.33
CA ALA A 984 4.55 17.16 -7.87
C ALA A 984 6.00 17.25 -7.39
N VAL A 985 6.22 17.84 -6.21
CA VAL A 985 7.44 17.64 -5.43
C VAL A 985 7.23 16.47 -4.48
N LEU A 986 7.93 15.37 -4.74
CA LEU A 986 7.86 14.14 -3.96
C LEU A 986 9.26 13.75 -3.49
N GLU A 987 9.33 13.07 -2.36
CA GLU A 987 10.43 12.15 -2.04
C GLU A 987 10.04 10.74 -2.48
N TYR A 988 11.01 10.02 -3.04
CA TYR A 988 10.86 8.64 -3.50
C TYR A 988 11.81 7.76 -2.70
N ASP A 989 11.33 7.12 -1.64
CA ASP A 989 12.12 6.16 -0.87
C ASP A 989 11.85 4.73 -1.37
N LYS A 990 12.76 4.24 -2.23
CA LYS A 990 12.78 2.83 -2.65
C LYS A 990 13.93 2.11 -1.93
N SER A 991 13.56 1.12 -1.14
CA SER A 991 14.48 0.12 -0.59
C SER A 991 14.45 -1.16 -1.44
N PHE A 992 15.48 -2.00 -1.29
CA PHE A 992 15.65 -3.25 -2.04
C PHE A 992 16.05 -4.38 -1.08
N ALA A 993 15.52 -5.58 -1.28
CA ALA A 993 15.64 -6.69 -0.31
C ALA A 993 17.08 -7.19 -0.08
N ASP A 994 18.03 -6.84 -0.96
CA ASP A 994 19.44 -7.23 -0.88
C ASP A 994 20.41 -6.04 -0.71
N VAL A 995 19.91 -4.89 -0.24
CA VAL A 995 20.71 -3.69 0.06
C VAL A 995 20.37 -3.16 1.45
N THR A 996 21.26 -3.39 2.41
CA THR A 996 21.08 -3.02 3.81
C THR A 996 21.64 -1.63 4.12
N PRO A 997 21.24 -0.95 5.21
CA PRO A 997 21.88 0.29 5.66
C PRO A 997 23.40 0.19 5.89
N ALA A 998 23.91 -1.03 6.14
CA ALA A 998 25.34 -1.31 6.30
C ALA A 998 26.12 -1.43 4.96
N ASP A 999 25.43 -1.56 3.82
CA ASP A 999 26.09 -1.56 2.51
C ASP A 999 26.59 -0.16 2.14
N TRP A 1000 27.88 -0.04 1.81
CA TRP A 1000 28.54 1.23 1.44
C TRP A 1000 27.84 2.02 0.32
N ALA A 1001 26.99 1.36 -0.46
CA ALA A 1001 26.24 1.93 -1.57
C ALA A 1001 24.77 2.27 -1.23
N TYR A 1002 24.27 1.97 -0.03
CA TYR A 1002 22.86 2.12 0.37
C TYR A 1002 22.27 3.48 -0.04
N SER A 1003 22.81 4.58 0.49
CA SER A 1003 22.28 5.93 0.25
C SER A 1003 22.30 6.33 -1.23
N VAL A 1004 23.34 5.93 -1.98
CA VAL A 1004 23.43 6.26 -3.42
C VAL A 1004 22.54 5.35 -4.29
N ILE A 1005 22.25 4.13 -3.85
CA ILE A 1005 21.24 3.28 -4.50
C ILE A 1005 19.86 3.92 -4.34
N LYS A 1006 19.52 4.43 -3.15
CA LYS A 1006 18.26 5.18 -2.93
C LYS A 1006 18.23 6.48 -3.74
N GLU A 1007 19.31 7.25 -3.76
CA GLU A 1007 19.46 8.48 -4.57
C GLU A 1007 19.24 8.22 -6.08
N MET A 1008 19.84 7.17 -6.64
CA MET A 1008 19.73 6.85 -8.06
C MET A 1008 18.40 6.17 -8.42
N ALA A 1009 17.75 5.47 -7.47
CA ALA A 1009 16.41 4.92 -7.64
C ALA A 1009 15.35 6.05 -7.66
N ALA A 1010 15.44 7.02 -6.73
CA ALA A 1010 14.59 8.21 -6.71
C ALA A 1010 14.66 8.99 -8.04
N LYS A 1011 15.84 9.08 -8.64
CA LYS A 1011 16.05 9.74 -9.94
C LYS A 1011 15.65 8.87 -11.16
N HIS A 1012 15.07 7.69 -10.95
CA HIS A 1012 14.70 6.67 -11.96
C HIS A 1012 15.89 6.22 -12.87
N ILE A 1013 17.13 6.39 -12.39
CA ILE A 1013 18.36 6.05 -13.12
C ILE A 1013 18.63 4.55 -13.04
N ILE A 1014 18.30 3.94 -11.89
CA ILE A 1014 18.39 2.50 -11.65
C ILE A 1014 17.04 1.94 -11.19
N GLU A 1015 16.83 0.66 -11.50
CA GLU A 1015 15.66 -0.14 -11.15
C GLU A 1015 16.11 -1.45 -10.51
N GLY A 1016 15.21 -2.13 -9.79
CA GLY A 1016 15.43 -3.47 -9.25
C GLY A 1016 15.29 -4.58 -10.30
N ASP A 1017 15.37 -5.83 -9.86
CA ASP A 1017 14.80 -6.97 -10.57
C ASP A 1017 13.34 -7.25 -10.11
N ARG A 1018 12.71 -8.26 -10.71
CA ARG A 1018 11.32 -8.65 -10.41
C ARG A 1018 11.13 -9.34 -9.06
N GLU A 1019 12.19 -9.51 -8.27
CA GLU A 1019 12.19 -10.09 -6.94
C GLU A 1019 12.50 -9.00 -5.88
N GLY A 1020 12.36 -7.71 -6.24
CA GLY A 1020 12.57 -6.57 -5.33
C GLY A 1020 14.03 -6.31 -4.96
N ARG A 1021 15.00 -6.93 -5.66
CA ARG A 1021 16.44 -6.79 -5.37
C ARG A 1021 17.11 -5.77 -6.28
N PHE A 1022 18.18 -5.16 -5.81
CA PHE A 1022 19.08 -4.36 -6.65
C PHE A 1022 20.25 -5.17 -7.21
N ALA A 1023 20.66 -6.29 -6.60
CA ALA A 1023 21.85 -7.06 -6.99
C ALA A 1023 23.15 -6.22 -7.02
N PRO A 1024 23.54 -5.55 -5.92
CA PRO A 1024 24.64 -4.55 -5.90
C PRO A 1024 25.98 -5.10 -6.37
N LYS A 1025 26.24 -6.39 -6.14
CA LYS A 1025 27.49 -7.10 -6.48
C LYS A 1025 27.49 -7.69 -7.91
N ARG A 1026 26.38 -7.64 -8.65
CA ARG A 1026 26.28 -8.17 -10.02
C ARG A 1026 27.05 -7.29 -11.01
N GLU A 1027 27.79 -7.93 -11.91
CA GLU A 1027 28.48 -7.26 -13.02
C GLU A 1027 27.51 -6.69 -14.06
N VAL A 1028 27.86 -5.55 -14.65
CA VAL A 1028 27.01 -4.76 -15.55
C VAL A 1028 27.42 -4.95 -17.02
N THR A 1029 26.46 -5.08 -17.95
CA THR A 1029 26.76 -5.06 -19.40
C THR A 1029 27.01 -3.65 -19.93
N ARG A 1030 27.68 -3.54 -21.08
CA ARG A 1030 27.89 -2.25 -21.76
C ARG A 1030 26.57 -1.58 -22.14
N ALA A 1031 25.54 -2.37 -22.50
CA ALA A 1031 24.18 -1.85 -22.69
C ALA A 1031 23.58 -1.31 -21.39
N GLU A 1032 23.57 -2.12 -20.30
CA GLU A 1032 23.02 -1.72 -19.00
C GLU A 1032 23.64 -0.40 -18.48
N PHE A 1033 24.97 -0.27 -18.54
CA PHE A 1033 25.63 0.96 -18.10
C PHE A 1033 25.29 2.17 -19.00
N VAL A 1034 25.17 1.97 -20.30
CA VAL A 1034 24.82 3.06 -21.23
C VAL A 1034 23.38 3.52 -21.04
N THR A 1035 22.42 2.63 -20.76
CA THR A 1035 21.06 3.02 -20.36
C THR A 1035 21.05 3.84 -19.07
N MET A 1036 21.72 3.40 -18.01
CA MET A 1036 21.81 4.18 -16.77
C MET A 1036 22.45 5.56 -17.01
N LEU A 1037 23.50 5.64 -17.83
CA LEU A 1037 24.16 6.88 -18.20
C LEU A 1037 23.28 7.82 -19.05
N VAL A 1038 22.49 7.27 -19.97
CA VAL A 1038 21.53 8.02 -20.81
C VAL A 1038 20.39 8.61 -19.98
N ARG A 1039 19.83 7.82 -19.06
CA ARG A 1039 18.82 8.26 -18.10
C ARG A 1039 19.34 9.37 -17.20
N ALA A 1040 20.53 9.19 -16.62
CA ALA A 1040 21.18 10.21 -15.79
C ALA A 1040 21.38 11.55 -16.54
N LEU A 1041 21.65 11.51 -17.85
CA LEU A 1041 21.83 12.69 -18.69
C LEU A 1041 20.52 13.22 -19.32
N GLY A 1042 19.39 12.54 -19.14
CA GLY A 1042 18.10 12.91 -19.75
C GLY A 1042 18.06 12.89 -21.28
N LEU A 1043 18.94 12.12 -21.93
CA LEU A 1043 19.07 12.10 -23.39
C LEU A 1043 17.90 11.30 -24.03
N LYS A 1044 17.30 11.85 -25.10
CA LYS A 1044 16.31 11.15 -25.94
C LYS A 1044 16.76 11.23 -27.41
N ALA A 1045 16.58 10.16 -28.19
CA ALA A 1045 17.17 10.02 -29.53
C ALA A 1045 16.30 10.58 -30.67
N GLU A 1046 16.88 11.41 -31.54
CA GLU A 1046 16.24 11.84 -32.80
C GLU A 1046 16.56 10.87 -33.96
N GLY A 1047 16.05 9.64 -33.85
CA GLY A 1047 16.08 8.63 -34.91
C GLY A 1047 16.97 7.39 -34.67
N LEU A 1048 16.74 6.35 -35.46
CA LEU A 1048 17.24 4.97 -35.24
C LEU A 1048 18.70 4.71 -35.69
N ARG A 1049 19.57 5.72 -35.74
CA ARG A 1049 20.95 5.52 -36.22
C ARG A 1049 21.84 4.96 -35.09
N SER A 1050 21.99 3.63 -35.06
CA SER A 1050 22.83 2.91 -34.08
C SER A 1050 23.90 2.04 -34.77
N PHE A 1051 24.55 1.16 -34.01
CA PHE A 1051 25.57 0.20 -34.47
C PHE A 1051 24.94 -1.04 -35.11
N ALA A 1052 25.68 -1.72 -35.99
CA ALA A 1052 25.18 -2.87 -36.75
C ALA A 1052 24.95 -4.15 -35.91
N ASP A 1053 25.43 -4.19 -34.68
CA ASP A 1053 25.23 -5.25 -33.69
C ASP A 1053 24.24 -4.85 -32.56
N VAL A 1054 23.55 -3.72 -32.72
CA VAL A 1054 22.45 -3.28 -31.84
C VAL A 1054 21.14 -3.55 -32.56
N ASP A 1055 20.50 -4.67 -32.21
CA ASP A 1055 19.16 -5.03 -32.66
C ASP A 1055 18.14 -3.99 -32.16
N SER A 1056 17.40 -3.39 -33.10
CA SER A 1056 16.44 -2.31 -32.82
C SER A 1056 15.27 -2.73 -31.94
N SER A 1057 14.98 -4.03 -31.83
CA SER A 1057 13.93 -4.57 -30.95
C SER A 1057 14.36 -4.70 -29.47
N LYS A 1058 15.64 -4.49 -29.14
CA LYS A 1058 16.14 -4.57 -27.76
C LYS A 1058 15.78 -3.32 -26.97
N TRP A 1059 15.48 -3.50 -25.69
CA TRP A 1059 15.11 -2.43 -24.75
C TRP A 1059 16.15 -1.29 -24.69
N TYR A 1060 17.44 -1.61 -24.82
CA TYR A 1060 18.53 -0.63 -24.83
C TYR A 1060 18.76 0.07 -26.18
N SER A 1061 18.04 -0.28 -27.26
CA SER A 1061 18.38 0.16 -28.62
C SER A 1061 18.26 1.69 -28.78
N GLY A 1062 17.24 2.29 -28.18
CA GLY A 1062 17.02 3.73 -28.13
C GLY A 1062 18.08 4.47 -27.32
N ASP A 1063 18.46 3.94 -26.16
CA ASP A 1063 19.51 4.53 -25.31
C ASP A 1063 20.87 4.51 -26.00
N VAL A 1064 21.24 3.38 -26.61
CA VAL A 1064 22.51 3.27 -27.34
C VAL A 1064 22.53 4.19 -28.56
N ALA A 1065 21.38 4.38 -29.23
CA ALA A 1065 21.24 5.39 -30.30
C ALA A 1065 21.37 6.84 -29.76
N ALA A 1066 20.77 7.16 -28.60
CA ALA A 1066 20.91 8.46 -27.96
C ALA A 1066 22.38 8.75 -27.56
N ALA A 1067 23.04 7.79 -26.92
CA ALA A 1067 24.45 7.87 -26.55
C ALA A 1067 25.39 7.94 -27.77
N PHE A 1068 25.02 7.35 -28.91
CA PHE A 1068 25.77 7.44 -30.16
C PHE A 1068 25.61 8.80 -30.82
N ALA A 1069 24.38 9.31 -30.91
CA ALA A 1069 24.10 10.66 -31.40
C ALA A 1069 24.79 11.74 -30.56
N ALA A 1070 24.83 11.56 -29.24
CA ALA A 1070 25.57 12.39 -28.29
C ALA A 1070 27.10 12.18 -28.30
N GLY A 1071 27.62 11.22 -29.09
CA GLY A 1071 29.05 10.95 -29.23
C GLY A 1071 29.73 10.31 -28.01
N ILE A 1072 28.96 9.85 -27.02
CA ILE A 1072 29.45 9.17 -25.81
C ILE A 1072 30.01 7.79 -26.20
N VAL A 1073 29.21 6.99 -26.92
CA VAL A 1073 29.64 5.69 -27.46
C VAL A 1073 30.09 5.86 -28.92
N LYS A 1074 31.17 5.17 -29.30
CA LYS A 1074 31.80 5.30 -30.63
C LYS A 1074 32.12 3.96 -31.31
N GLY A 1075 31.75 2.86 -30.66
CA GLY A 1075 32.07 1.50 -31.07
C GLY A 1075 33.52 1.09 -30.77
N ASP A 1076 33.83 -0.15 -31.10
CA ASP A 1076 35.19 -0.71 -31.13
C ASP A 1076 35.90 -0.43 -32.48
N SER A 1077 37.08 -1.01 -32.68
CA SER A 1077 37.85 -0.90 -33.94
C SER A 1077 37.21 -1.60 -35.14
N ALA A 1078 36.15 -2.39 -34.94
CA ALA A 1078 35.34 -3.02 -35.99
C ALA A 1078 33.99 -2.29 -36.22
N GLY A 1079 33.72 -1.19 -35.50
CA GLY A 1079 32.48 -0.43 -35.59
C GLY A 1079 31.30 -1.06 -34.86
N LYS A 1080 31.55 -1.93 -33.88
CA LYS A 1080 30.54 -2.64 -33.06
C LYS A 1080 30.38 -2.03 -31.67
N PHE A 1081 29.20 -2.18 -31.07
CA PHE A 1081 28.92 -1.75 -29.71
C PHE A 1081 29.22 -2.81 -28.64
N ALA A 1082 29.06 -4.10 -28.96
CA ALA A 1082 29.12 -5.23 -28.03
C ALA A 1082 28.21 -5.04 -26.79
N PRO A 1083 26.87 -4.98 -26.97
CA PRO A 1083 25.92 -4.64 -25.89
C PRO A 1083 25.96 -5.59 -24.69
N GLU A 1084 26.00 -6.91 -24.94
CA GLU A 1084 25.92 -7.94 -23.90
C GLU A 1084 27.25 -8.21 -23.18
N SER A 1085 28.37 -7.64 -23.67
CA SER A 1085 29.66 -7.77 -23.00
C SER A 1085 29.67 -6.98 -21.69
N ARG A 1086 30.26 -7.54 -20.63
CA ARG A 1086 30.45 -6.83 -19.35
C ARG A 1086 31.34 -5.61 -19.56
N ILE A 1087 31.04 -4.50 -18.87
CA ILE A 1087 31.81 -3.27 -18.98
C ILE A 1087 33.00 -3.29 -18.01
N SER A 1088 34.21 -3.14 -18.54
CA SER A 1088 35.40 -2.99 -17.70
C SER A 1088 35.52 -1.60 -17.10
N ARG A 1089 36.19 -1.49 -15.95
CA ARG A 1089 36.34 -0.22 -15.21
C ARG A 1089 37.02 0.89 -16.03
N GLN A 1090 37.94 0.53 -16.93
CA GLN A 1090 38.58 1.50 -17.84
C GLN A 1090 37.64 1.98 -18.98
N GLU A 1091 36.70 1.14 -19.45
CA GLU A 1091 35.65 1.56 -20.38
C GLU A 1091 34.63 2.45 -19.69
N MET A 1092 34.21 2.10 -18.46
CA MET A 1092 33.29 2.89 -17.63
C MET A 1092 33.84 4.32 -17.43
N ALA A 1093 35.10 4.46 -17.01
CA ALA A 1093 35.78 5.76 -16.91
C ALA A 1093 35.79 6.53 -18.25
N THR A 1094 35.99 5.83 -19.37
CA THR A 1094 36.01 6.42 -20.71
C THR A 1094 34.65 6.95 -21.17
N LEU A 1095 33.55 6.33 -20.76
CA LEU A 1095 32.19 6.81 -21.04
C LEU A 1095 31.79 7.95 -20.09
N LEU A 1096 32.11 7.85 -18.79
CA LEU A 1096 31.87 8.91 -17.80
C LEU A 1096 32.53 10.25 -18.17
N VAL A 1097 33.78 10.22 -18.63
CA VAL A 1097 34.48 11.46 -19.05
C VAL A 1097 33.80 12.10 -20.25
N ARG A 1098 33.30 11.33 -21.21
CA ARG A 1098 32.56 11.87 -22.37
C ARG A 1098 31.19 12.43 -21.97
N ALA A 1099 30.52 11.79 -21.01
CA ALA A 1099 29.29 12.30 -20.42
C ALA A 1099 29.50 13.61 -19.65
N TYR A 1100 30.60 13.73 -18.90
CA TYR A 1100 31.02 14.98 -18.27
C TYR A 1100 31.31 16.08 -19.30
N GLU A 1101 32.05 15.78 -20.37
CA GLU A 1101 32.32 16.76 -21.44
C GLU A 1101 31.03 17.26 -22.12
N LEU A 1102 30.05 16.37 -22.28
CA LEU A 1102 28.72 16.70 -22.82
C LEU A 1102 27.92 17.58 -21.83
N ARG A 1103 27.81 17.17 -20.56
CA ARG A 1103 27.03 17.87 -19.52
C ARG A 1103 27.59 19.25 -19.18
N SER A 1104 28.92 19.40 -19.16
CA SER A 1104 29.62 20.65 -18.84
C SER A 1104 29.89 21.55 -20.05
N GLY A 1105 29.66 21.06 -21.27
CA GLY A 1105 30.08 21.73 -22.53
C GLY A 1105 31.59 21.98 -22.64
N SER A 1106 32.39 21.42 -21.73
CA SER A 1106 33.79 21.78 -21.48
C SER A 1106 34.68 20.56 -21.61
N LYS A 1107 35.97 20.77 -21.92
CA LYS A 1107 36.93 19.67 -21.98
C LYS A 1107 37.35 19.20 -20.59
N ALA A 1108 37.40 17.88 -20.40
CA ALA A 1108 37.80 17.29 -19.13
C ALA A 1108 39.26 17.66 -18.78
N PRO A 1109 39.58 17.85 -17.49
CA PRO A 1109 40.90 18.33 -17.08
C PRO A 1109 42.00 17.32 -17.45
N ALA A 1110 43.09 17.83 -18.01
CA ALA A 1110 44.29 17.06 -18.32
C ALA A 1110 45.02 16.69 -17.02
N GLY A 1111 44.60 15.57 -16.41
CA GLY A 1111 45.10 15.09 -15.12
C GLY A 1111 46.40 14.31 -15.21
N SER A 1112 47.15 14.28 -14.11
CA SER A 1112 48.11 13.20 -13.85
C SER A 1112 47.36 11.94 -13.43
N LEU A 1113 47.70 10.80 -14.03
CA LEU A 1113 47.14 9.50 -13.65
C LEU A 1113 47.33 9.25 -12.14
N PRO A 1114 46.27 8.88 -11.37
CA PRO A 1114 46.42 8.60 -9.94
C PRO A 1114 47.40 7.44 -9.68
N ALA A 1115 47.98 7.43 -8.47
CA ALA A 1115 49.06 6.52 -8.07
C ALA A 1115 48.60 5.07 -7.78
N PHE A 1116 47.81 4.48 -8.69
CA PHE A 1116 47.34 3.10 -8.57
C PHE A 1116 48.48 2.09 -8.75
N ALA A 1117 48.51 1.08 -7.89
CA ALA A 1117 49.55 0.03 -7.89
C ALA A 1117 49.60 -0.77 -9.21
N ASP A 1118 48.51 -0.80 -9.97
CA ASP A 1118 48.39 -1.43 -11.30
C ASP A 1118 48.18 -0.43 -12.45
N ALA A 1119 48.52 0.85 -12.27
CA ALA A 1119 48.45 1.88 -13.32
C ALA A 1119 49.11 1.48 -14.65
N ALA A 1120 50.15 0.64 -14.60
CA ALA A 1120 50.83 0.10 -15.77
C ALA A 1120 49.97 -0.85 -16.64
N LYS A 1121 48.88 -1.42 -16.07
CA LYS A 1121 47.93 -2.30 -16.77
C LYS A 1121 46.82 -1.55 -17.52
N ILE A 1122 46.67 -0.24 -17.31
CA ILE A 1122 45.64 0.54 -18.00
C ILE A 1122 46.01 0.62 -19.48
N ASP A 1123 45.08 0.29 -20.37
CA ASP A 1123 45.34 0.29 -21.80
C ASP A 1123 45.57 1.71 -22.33
N SER A 1124 46.43 1.85 -23.34
CA SER A 1124 46.90 3.15 -23.85
C SER A 1124 45.78 4.09 -24.30
N TRP A 1125 44.67 3.54 -24.82
CA TRP A 1125 43.49 4.29 -25.26
C TRP A 1125 42.63 4.82 -24.09
N ALA A 1126 42.78 4.26 -22.88
CA ALA A 1126 41.98 4.60 -21.70
C ALA A 1126 42.71 5.55 -20.73
N LYS A 1127 44.05 5.64 -20.79
CA LYS A 1127 44.88 6.37 -19.80
C LYS A 1127 44.45 7.82 -19.58
N ASP A 1128 44.17 8.56 -20.63
CA ASP A 1128 43.77 9.97 -20.53
C ASP A 1128 42.41 10.10 -19.81
N ALA A 1129 41.46 9.22 -20.13
CA ALA A 1129 40.15 9.20 -19.49
C ALA A 1129 40.21 8.72 -18.03
N VAL A 1130 41.03 7.73 -17.69
CA VAL A 1130 41.24 7.31 -16.29
C VAL A 1130 41.94 8.43 -15.50
N SER A 1131 42.86 9.18 -16.11
CA SER A 1131 43.51 10.35 -15.48
C SER A 1131 42.53 11.50 -15.24
N ALA A 1132 41.68 11.80 -16.22
CA ALA A 1132 40.63 12.81 -16.10
C ALA A 1132 39.54 12.41 -15.09
N ALA A 1133 39.04 11.17 -15.13
CA ALA A 1133 38.04 10.65 -14.19
C ALA A 1133 38.57 10.64 -12.74
N GLY A 1134 39.85 10.30 -12.52
CA GLY A 1134 40.49 10.43 -11.22
C GLY A 1134 40.60 11.89 -10.74
N SER A 1135 40.92 12.80 -11.67
CA SER A 1135 41.02 14.25 -11.37
C SER A 1135 39.66 14.92 -11.12
N LEU A 1136 38.59 14.36 -11.68
CA LEU A 1136 37.18 14.74 -11.41
C LEU A 1136 36.61 14.04 -10.17
N GLY A 1137 37.38 13.19 -9.47
CA GLY A 1137 36.92 12.46 -8.29
C GLY A 1137 35.98 11.27 -8.57
N PHE A 1138 35.68 10.97 -9.84
CA PHE A 1138 34.79 9.86 -10.22
C PHE A 1138 35.34 8.47 -9.85
N ILE A 1139 36.67 8.33 -9.75
CA ILE A 1139 37.32 7.06 -9.42
C ILE A 1139 38.47 7.23 -8.42
N THR A 1140 38.38 6.52 -7.29
CA THR A 1140 39.38 6.52 -6.20
C THR A 1140 40.20 5.24 -6.12
N GLY A 1141 39.86 4.23 -6.93
CA GLY A 1141 40.42 2.88 -6.85
C GLY A 1141 39.74 2.02 -5.78
N THR A 1142 40.38 0.92 -5.43
CA THR A 1142 39.97 0.00 -4.34
C THR A 1142 40.88 0.20 -3.12
N PRO A 1143 40.46 -0.14 -1.87
CA PRO A 1143 41.19 0.21 -0.65
C PRO A 1143 42.62 -0.35 -0.54
N ASP A 1144 42.93 -1.39 -1.31
CA ASP A 1144 44.26 -1.97 -1.49
C ASP A 1144 45.17 -1.18 -2.46
N GLY A 1145 44.71 -0.05 -3.00
CA GLY A 1145 45.49 0.87 -3.84
C GLY A 1145 45.47 0.56 -5.34
N PHE A 1146 44.56 -0.30 -5.81
CA PHE A 1146 44.48 -0.74 -7.20
C PHE A 1146 43.29 -0.11 -7.95
N PHE A 1147 43.44 0.10 -9.26
CA PHE A 1147 42.32 0.49 -10.14
C PHE A 1147 41.60 -0.72 -10.72
N LYS A 1148 42.32 -1.82 -11.01
CA LYS A 1148 41.81 -3.07 -11.61
C LYS A 1148 41.17 -2.82 -13.00
N PRO A 1149 41.90 -2.24 -13.98
CA PRO A 1149 41.33 -1.67 -15.22
C PRO A 1149 40.47 -2.62 -16.06
N GLN A 1150 40.90 -3.87 -16.24
CA GLN A 1150 40.16 -4.91 -16.98
C GLN A 1150 39.15 -5.70 -16.14
N ALA A 1151 38.97 -5.39 -14.84
CA ALA A 1151 37.88 -5.98 -14.07
C ALA A 1151 36.53 -5.34 -14.46
N ASN A 1152 35.47 -6.13 -14.42
CA ASN A 1152 34.11 -5.67 -14.71
C ASN A 1152 33.60 -4.78 -13.58
N ALA A 1153 32.78 -3.77 -13.91
CA ALA A 1153 32.13 -2.92 -12.92
C ALA A 1153 30.84 -3.59 -12.37
N THR A 1154 30.58 -3.41 -11.07
CA THR A 1154 29.33 -3.89 -10.44
C THR A 1154 28.22 -2.85 -10.47
N ARG A 1155 26.97 -3.26 -10.24
CA ARG A 1155 25.81 -2.34 -10.20
C ARG A 1155 25.95 -1.24 -9.16
N ALA A 1156 26.47 -1.55 -7.97
CA ALA A 1156 26.76 -0.55 -6.94
C ALA A 1156 27.84 0.46 -7.36
N GLU A 1157 28.90 -0.02 -8.05
CA GLU A 1157 29.93 0.87 -8.59
C GLU A 1157 29.39 1.78 -9.69
N CYS A 1158 28.58 1.25 -10.61
CA CYS A 1158 27.92 2.01 -11.65
C CYS A 1158 26.98 3.09 -11.08
N ALA A 1159 26.17 2.76 -10.06
CA ALA A 1159 25.32 3.75 -9.38
C ALA A 1159 26.18 4.86 -8.73
N LYS A 1160 27.28 4.49 -8.05
CA LYS A 1160 28.15 5.47 -7.37
C LYS A 1160 28.81 6.46 -8.32
N VAL A 1161 29.35 5.99 -9.45
CA VAL A 1161 30.02 6.87 -10.42
C VAL A 1161 29.04 7.78 -11.16
N LEU A 1162 27.78 7.36 -11.31
CA LEU A 1162 26.72 8.19 -11.90
C LEU A 1162 26.26 9.29 -10.96
N SER A 1163 26.13 9.06 -9.65
CA SER A 1163 25.79 10.16 -8.73
C SER A 1163 26.90 11.19 -8.61
N LEU A 1164 28.18 10.75 -8.65
CA LEU A 1164 29.32 11.67 -8.74
C LEU A 1164 29.32 12.51 -10.03
N LEU A 1165 28.85 11.97 -11.16
CA LEU A 1165 28.70 12.73 -12.42
C LEU A 1165 27.57 13.78 -12.35
N LEU A 1166 26.53 13.55 -11.55
CA LEU A 1166 25.38 14.44 -11.40
C LEU A 1166 25.60 15.54 -10.37
N ASN A 1167 26.37 15.26 -9.32
CA ASN A 1167 26.61 16.17 -8.21
C ASN A 1167 27.85 17.09 -8.43
N LEU A 1168 28.25 17.25 -9.69
CA LEU A 1168 29.18 18.29 -10.21
C LEU A 1168 28.42 19.46 -10.86
#